data_AF-A0A847MEU4-F1
#
_entry.id   AF-A0A847MEU4-F1
#
_cell.length_a   1.000
_cell.length_b   1.000
_cell.length_c   1.000
_cell.angle_alpha   90.00
_cell.angle_beta   90.00
_cell.angle_gamma   90.00
#
_symmetry.space_group_name_H-M   'P 1'
#
loop_
_entity.id
_entity.type
_entity.pdbx_description
1 polymer ?
#
loop_
_entity_poly.entity_id
_entity_poly.type
_entity_poly.pdbx_seq_one_letter_code
_entity_poly.pdbx_strand_id
1 'polypeptide(L)'
;MKLLSWISLVFFIILVFLSGNSFASPYISLSVPAHIYPGDSIEARVNVSEIKNLQMSLYRIDDPENYILESNKEYFFSVDTWRPKRPLNEQEKWQNLKFSFFQSLRGIASKVLSPNLKQSLKDILGIEGPIPARPIEITSDDYHRDSSLLKNWLQEIRYSKESTYTYQAITLNPLQEGVYLLTATGGGKEARVIFSVTRLSLISKVDQSQLVVFVQDRKSGQILENVRIRLLEDNQVVNEGVTNSDGLWLKTDLNQKEMTIIAQLDKEYAFMNVYPYYFDDHSKLDVFIYTDRPLYKPGQRVYFKSLLREKLATSYIMPPSGEKVKAVLSDYRDNTYASAELVSDQHGNVSSWFDLPMSLEEGEYLIKLSWKNRDFYRMVSIENYEKPSFETEVKTEKKIYANREHVTVEIQANYYSGQPLTPGTFRYQILRYPMYDWRYGLQSEMVEENTGTLDENGEAEITFIPEVEGNAYWYDVQVGVFDAAYRGVQKNAQIKVLMGDFALVLKSDRYFVGVNHDLHYTVEAFDAEEQKVDVGKVYATIYLLTWDKEKENWAESSVKLFSFEIINGKADIHFAMEKPGYYRLECQTRDGKGNTITALDTFYVTGPEFYLPATGVELHLDKKEYKVGETANILVVPPVAEEFPHLFTIEGEKIHQIEVKSTVKGPYQVSLPVTQDYILGCYVTLSTFYNGNYYSESIQIPINPEKNLQVKISTDKEVYLPQEKGKLKVMIVGSDSLPRQCDFSIAIVDQAIFDMSWLWWEKIFDHYYQNVYNKVYTQSSWYEYFYGQGETVQNVHPQFKGDGRGGAEEPTVRKYFPDTLLWMPHLETNQQGEAEIEFTCPDNLASWRVEVKANTVDEFGESVINFKTSSPFAFRVELPQFLSQGDTIQTQMTLWNEYRQQKVQLEAQTGSELKIGTYPREVVIDTNQNLVIPLQFQALQAGLPFVRMYARGEVAGDAIEVTQNIKPRGIEIDQLSTAFVSNSQGRLDFAYQPEMFNHPPQVECILYRNLNGVFYQIMEDMYYYPYGCTEQTSSRIISLLSLPLPDNLEWTKTVPREIQEGIYQLYSLQHYDGGWGWWNLDDSNVFNTSHALLSLIQAREKGYLVSDNSILQAKSYLMNVSNNDLAPWEKAMSYYALKQAGEKITDLTSFEIDKRLQAMDVKELAWLGLVAQGDTQQRLL
;
A
#
# COMPACT_ATOMS: atom_id res chain seq x y z
N MET A 1 -50.96 28.81 18.86
CA MET A 1 -49.99 28.81 17.75
C MET A 1 -48.73 29.62 18.07
N LYS A 2 -48.68 30.96 17.95
CA LYS A 2 -47.41 31.74 18.05
C LYS A 2 -46.52 31.48 19.29
N LEU A 3 -47.10 31.15 20.45
CA LEU A 3 -46.32 30.79 21.65
C LEU A 3 -45.66 29.41 21.53
N LEU A 4 -46.36 28.42 20.94
CA LEU A 4 -45.84 27.07 20.71
C LEU A 4 -44.70 27.06 19.70
N SER A 5 -44.79 27.80 18.60
CA SER A 5 -43.68 27.92 17.63
C SER A 5 -42.42 28.55 18.23
N TRP A 6 -42.57 29.42 19.24
CA TRP A 6 -41.43 29.97 19.99
C TRP A 6 -40.81 28.92 20.92
N ILE A 7 -41.63 28.16 21.63
CA ILE A 7 -41.15 27.07 22.52
C ILE A 7 -40.45 25.98 21.70
N SER A 8 -41.03 25.55 20.57
CA SER A 8 -40.42 24.57 19.67
C SER A 8 -39.10 25.06 19.07
N LEU A 9 -38.98 26.34 18.71
CA LEU A 9 -37.71 26.91 18.22
C LEU A 9 -36.63 26.88 19.30
N VAL A 10 -36.97 27.24 20.55
CA VAL A 10 -36.04 27.18 21.69
C VAL A 10 -35.64 25.72 22.00
N PHE A 11 -36.59 24.77 21.96
CA PHE A 11 -36.29 23.35 22.18
C PHE A 11 -35.40 22.75 21.08
N PHE A 12 -35.64 23.11 19.81
CA PHE A 12 -34.82 22.65 18.68
C PHE A 12 -33.38 23.20 18.77
N ILE A 13 -33.22 24.47 19.17
CA ILE A 13 -31.90 25.05 19.46
C ILE A 13 -31.20 24.30 20.60
N ILE A 14 -31.91 23.98 21.69
CA ILE A 14 -31.34 23.23 22.83
C ILE A 14 -30.92 21.80 22.43
N LEU A 15 -31.69 21.11 21.59
CA LEU A 15 -31.34 19.78 21.10
C LEU A 15 -30.09 19.79 20.19
N VAL A 16 -29.97 20.77 19.30
CA VAL A 16 -28.77 20.95 18.45
C VAL A 16 -27.52 21.32 19.27
N PHE A 17 -27.68 21.82 20.51
CA PHE A 17 -26.57 22.03 21.46
C PHE A 17 -26.20 20.78 22.28
N LEU A 18 -26.90 19.66 22.14
CA LEU A 18 -26.63 18.40 22.86
C LEU A 18 -26.08 17.27 21.98
N SER A 19 -26.33 17.30 20.67
CA SER A 19 -25.64 16.45 19.69
C SER A 19 -24.19 16.91 19.54
N GLY A 20 -23.23 16.08 19.97
CA GLY A 20 -21.83 16.47 20.10
C GLY A 20 -21.09 16.70 18.79
N ASN A 21 -20.57 17.92 18.59
CA ASN A 21 -19.26 18.08 17.97
C ASN A 21 -18.19 17.98 19.08
N SER A 22 -17.04 17.41 18.76
CA SER A 22 -15.88 17.40 19.66
C SER A 22 -15.36 18.84 19.86
N PHE A 23 -15.62 19.41 21.04
CA PHE A 23 -15.07 20.72 21.39
C PHE A 23 -13.54 20.63 21.41
N ALA A 24 -12.88 21.48 20.61
CA ALA A 24 -11.44 21.51 20.51
C ALA A 24 -10.83 21.81 21.89
N SER A 25 -10.12 20.83 22.46
CA SER A 25 -9.44 21.04 23.74
C SER A 25 -8.30 22.04 23.57
N PRO A 26 -8.07 22.96 24.53
CA PRO A 26 -6.97 23.91 24.45
C PRO A 26 -5.63 23.16 24.32
N TYR A 27 -4.88 23.51 23.29
CA TYR A 27 -3.64 22.84 22.88
C TYR A 27 -2.51 23.87 22.83
N ILE A 28 -1.34 23.46 23.32
CA ILE A 28 -0.07 24.15 23.15
C ILE A 28 0.95 23.06 22.78
N SER A 29 1.73 23.27 21.74
CA SER A 29 3.07 22.69 21.63
C SER A 29 4.09 23.77 21.32
N LEU A 30 5.33 23.53 21.77
CA LEU A 30 6.43 24.48 21.77
C LEU A 30 7.66 23.75 21.24
N SER A 31 8.29 24.28 20.19
CA SER A 31 9.52 23.72 19.63
C SER A 31 10.55 24.84 19.39
N VAL A 32 11.82 24.49 19.57
CA VAL A 32 13.01 25.33 19.38
C VAL A 32 14.07 24.39 18.77
N PRO A 33 14.93 24.82 17.83
CA PRO A 33 16.04 24.00 17.37
C PRO A 33 16.89 23.56 18.56
N ALA A 34 17.19 22.25 18.67
CA ALA A 34 17.88 21.69 19.84
C ALA A 34 19.20 22.39 20.18
N HIS A 35 19.94 22.85 19.16
CA HIS A 35 21.18 23.61 19.29
C HIS A 35 21.15 24.89 18.45
N ILE A 36 21.48 26.02 19.07
CA ILE A 36 21.69 27.31 18.39
C ILE A 36 23.17 27.71 18.55
N TYR A 37 23.79 28.25 17.50
CA TYR A 37 25.18 28.69 17.57
C TYR A 37 25.28 30.03 18.33
N PRO A 38 26.29 30.25 19.20
CA PRO A 38 26.44 31.49 19.97
C PRO A 38 26.40 32.74 19.08
N GLY A 39 25.51 33.68 19.44
CA GLY A 39 25.28 34.91 18.66
C GLY A 39 24.18 34.83 17.60
N ASP A 40 23.66 33.64 17.25
CA ASP A 40 22.50 33.52 16.34
C ASP A 40 21.18 33.88 17.06
N SER A 41 20.20 34.38 16.30
CA SER A 41 18.84 34.62 16.80
C SER A 41 18.07 33.31 16.94
N ILE A 42 17.38 33.11 18.07
CA ILE A 42 16.64 31.88 18.35
C ILE A 42 15.20 32.03 17.85
N GLU A 43 14.73 31.12 16.99
CA GLU A 43 13.32 31.04 16.60
C GLU A 43 12.60 29.96 17.44
N ALA A 44 11.73 30.40 18.36
CA ALA A 44 10.82 29.52 19.08
C ALA A 44 9.48 29.45 18.35
N ARG A 45 9.00 28.25 18.05
CA ARG A 45 7.76 27.99 17.33
C ARG A 45 6.69 27.53 18.31
N VAL A 46 5.50 28.11 18.23
CA VAL A 46 4.38 27.71 19.10
C VAL A 46 3.13 27.44 18.27
N ASN A 47 2.57 26.25 18.48
CA ASN A 47 1.29 25.83 17.92
C ASN A 47 0.23 25.95 19.01
N VAL A 48 -0.88 26.64 18.74
CA VAL A 48 -1.84 27.02 19.78
C VAL A 48 -3.29 26.89 19.30
N SER A 49 -4.12 26.16 20.04
CA SER A 49 -5.57 26.10 19.84
C SER A 49 -6.32 26.80 20.98
N GLU A 50 -7.25 27.69 20.60
CA GLU A 50 -8.17 28.46 21.47
C GLU A 50 -7.56 29.34 22.61
N ILE A 51 -6.24 29.56 22.64
CA ILE A 51 -5.58 30.35 23.71
C ILE A 51 -5.01 31.66 23.16
N LYS A 52 -5.50 32.80 23.68
CA LYS A 52 -5.14 34.14 23.19
C LYS A 52 -3.81 34.71 23.69
N ASN A 53 -3.35 34.27 24.86
CA ASN A 53 -2.12 34.74 25.48
C ASN A 53 -1.41 33.57 26.14
N LEU A 54 -0.10 33.47 25.93
CA LEU A 54 0.78 32.53 26.63
C LEU A 54 1.74 33.31 27.53
N GLN A 55 1.94 32.82 28.75
CA GLN A 55 3.04 33.26 29.60
C GLN A 55 4.29 32.48 29.17
N MET A 56 5.26 33.17 28.59
CA MET A 56 6.51 32.59 28.10
C MET A 56 7.62 32.87 29.11
N SER A 57 8.31 31.84 29.59
CA SER A 57 9.43 31.98 30.54
C SER A 57 10.68 31.26 30.02
N LEU A 58 11.83 31.94 30.07
CA LEU A 58 13.13 31.46 29.64
C LEU A 58 14.08 31.41 30.85
N TYR A 59 14.66 30.24 31.10
CA TYR A 59 15.58 29.96 32.20
C TYR A 59 16.92 29.50 31.62
N ARG A 60 18.03 29.87 32.29
CA ARG A 60 19.30 29.14 32.19
C ARG A 60 19.20 27.90 33.07
N ILE A 61 19.74 26.78 32.63
CA ILE A 61 20.01 25.64 33.50
C ILE A 61 21.46 25.79 33.98
N ASP A 62 21.65 25.83 35.29
CA ASP A 62 22.92 26.16 35.95
C ASP A 62 23.77 24.90 36.20
N ASP A 63 23.15 23.73 36.38
CA ASP A 63 23.77 22.41 36.22
C ASP A 63 23.01 21.58 35.15
N PRO A 64 23.42 21.67 33.87
CA PRO A 64 22.80 20.90 32.79
C PRO A 64 22.98 19.39 32.91
N GLU A 65 24.03 18.94 33.61
CA GLU A 65 24.38 17.54 33.76
C GLU A 65 23.43 16.86 34.76
N ASN A 66 23.25 17.47 35.94
CA ASN A 66 22.31 16.98 36.95
C ASN A 66 20.84 17.12 36.46
N TYR A 67 20.49 18.26 35.87
CA TYR A 67 19.13 18.51 35.34
C TYR A 67 18.72 17.49 34.26
N ILE A 68 19.65 17.00 33.44
CA ILE A 68 19.39 15.94 32.48
C ILE A 68 19.19 14.59 33.21
N LEU A 69 20.11 14.20 34.08
CA LEU A 69 20.15 12.88 34.71
C LEU A 69 19.01 12.64 35.72
N GLU A 70 18.59 13.65 36.49
CA GLU A 70 17.51 13.53 37.47
C GLU A 70 16.10 13.69 36.86
N SER A 71 15.99 13.94 35.54
CA SER A 71 14.70 14.21 34.91
C SER A 71 13.87 12.94 34.63
N ASN A 72 12.95 12.65 35.55
CA ASN A 72 12.01 11.52 35.43
C ASN A 72 11.03 11.71 34.25
N LYS A 73 11.24 10.98 33.16
CA LYS A 73 10.53 11.11 31.87
C LYS A 73 10.27 9.75 31.22
N GLU A 74 9.19 9.63 30.46
CA GLU A 74 8.99 8.49 29.54
C GLU A 74 9.90 8.57 28.30
N TYR A 75 10.17 9.78 27.79
CA TYR A 75 11.16 10.03 26.72
C TYR A 75 11.97 11.28 27.01
N PHE A 76 13.25 11.31 26.65
CA PHE A 76 14.18 12.41 26.95
C PHE A 76 13.65 13.82 26.55
N PHE A 77 12.83 13.89 25.49
CA PHE A 77 12.25 15.10 24.93
C PHE A 77 10.70 15.21 25.02
N SER A 78 10.00 14.29 25.71
CA SER A 78 8.53 14.34 25.80
C SER A 78 8.05 15.51 26.68
N VAL A 79 7.03 16.24 26.22
CA VAL A 79 6.40 17.32 26.99
C VAL A 79 5.39 16.74 28.00
N ASP A 80 5.83 16.60 29.26
CA ASP A 80 4.95 16.18 30.36
C ASP A 80 3.83 17.22 30.62
N THR A 81 2.57 16.85 30.39
CA THR A 81 1.42 17.77 30.46
C THR A 81 0.69 17.74 31.81
N TRP A 82 1.41 18.13 32.86
CA TRP A 82 0.85 18.25 34.21
C TRP A 82 -0.37 19.19 34.30
N ARG A 83 -1.31 18.90 35.20
CA ARG A 83 -2.55 19.70 35.41
C ARG A 83 -2.78 20.08 36.89
N PRO A 84 -2.68 21.37 37.27
CA PRO A 84 -3.13 21.81 38.60
C PRO A 84 -4.66 21.83 38.70
N LYS A 85 -5.25 20.93 39.50
CA LYS A 85 -6.69 20.94 39.80
C LYS A 85 -7.04 22.03 40.83
N ARG A 86 -7.14 23.30 40.39
CA ARG A 86 -7.82 24.35 41.18
C ARG A 86 -9.33 24.36 40.90
N PRO A 87 -10.21 24.15 41.89
CA PRO A 87 -11.63 24.43 41.74
C PRO A 87 -11.89 25.94 41.62
N LEU A 88 -12.74 26.34 40.67
CA LEU A 88 -13.28 27.70 40.59
C LEU A 88 -14.23 27.96 41.77
N ASN A 89 -14.25 29.18 42.31
CA ASN A 89 -15.27 29.56 43.29
C ASN A 89 -16.63 29.81 42.61
N GLU A 90 -17.74 29.82 43.36
CA GLU A 90 -19.09 29.97 42.79
C GLU A 90 -19.28 31.23 41.94
N GLN A 91 -18.62 32.34 42.26
CA GLN A 91 -18.71 33.59 41.49
C GLN A 91 -17.89 33.52 40.19
N GLU A 92 -16.72 32.87 40.22
CA GLU A 92 -15.91 32.54 39.04
C GLU A 92 -16.66 31.55 38.12
N LYS A 93 -17.27 30.49 38.69
CA LYS A 93 -18.15 29.56 37.95
C LYS A 93 -19.31 30.30 37.30
N TRP A 94 -20.02 31.15 38.05
CA TRP A 94 -21.24 31.80 37.57
C TRP A 94 -20.99 32.84 36.47
N GLN A 95 -19.92 33.64 36.56
CA GLN A 95 -19.56 34.52 35.43
C GLN A 95 -18.99 33.74 34.24
N ASN A 96 -18.23 32.65 34.44
CA ASN A 96 -17.81 31.81 33.32
C ASN A 96 -19.01 31.12 32.64
N LEU A 97 -20.03 30.70 33.39
CA LEU A 97 -21.27 30.15 32.85
C LEU A 97 -22.03 31.21 32.04
N LYS A 98 -22.20 32.43 32.58
CA LYS A 98 -22.80 33.57 31.88
C LYS A 98 -22.05 33.94 30.59
N PHE A 99 -20.72 33.99 30.65
CA PHE A 99 -19.88 34.37 29.51
C PHE A 99 -19.87 33.28 28.43
N SER A 100 -19.81 32.01 28.82
CA SER A 100 -19.97 30.85 27.93
C SER A 100 -21.33 30.89 27.22
N PHE A 101 -22.43 31.00 27.98
CA PHE A 101 -23.80 31.13 27.45
C PHE A 101 -23.92 32.28 26.43
N PHE A 102 -23.30 33.44 26.72
CA PHE A 102 -23.29 34.58 25.81
C PHE A 102 -22.44 34.36 24.56
N GLN A 103 -21.31 33.65 24.65
CA GLN A 103 -20.46 33.33 23.50
C GLN A 103 -21.13 32.28 22.59
N SER A 104 -21.81 31.27 23.15
CA SER A 104 -22.65 30.33 22.37
C SER A 104 -23.79 31.06 21.64
N LEU A 105 -24.47 32.01 22.32
CA LEU A 105 -25.44 32.89 21.68
C LEU A 105 -24.83 33.77 20.59
N ARG A 106 -23.59 34.25 20.77
CA ARG A 106 -22.93 35.20 19.85
C ARG A 106 -22.78 34.65 18.44
N GLY A 107 -22.49 33.36 18.29
CA GLY A 107 -22.37 32.71 16.98
C GLY A 107 -23.64 32.86 16.15
N ILE A 108 -24.79 32.47 16.70
CA ILE A 108 -26.10 32.53 16.03
C ILE A 108 -26.61 33.98 15.94
N ALA A 109 -26.52 34.73 17.04
CA ALA A 109 -26.96 36.12 17.10
C ALA A 109 -26.17 37.03 16.13
N SER A 110 -24.94 36.67 15.74
CA SER A 110 -24.13 37.43 14.78
C SER A 110 -24.91 37.72 13.49
N LYS A 111 -25.56 36.71 12.92
CA LYS A 111 -26.26 36.74 11.62
C LYS A 111 -27.69 37.31 11.67
N VAL A 112 -28.33 37.40 12.84
CA VAL A 112 -29.78 37.69 12.95
C VAL A 112 -30.13 38.95 13.75
N LEU A 113 -29.34 39.33 14.77
CA LEU A 113 -29.71 40.44 15.68
C LEU A 113 -28.92 41.73 15.40
N SER A 114 -29.57 42.88 15.53
CA SER A 114 -28.92 44.19 15.34
C SER A 114 -27.93 44.54 16.48
N PRO A 115 -26.94 45.42 16.24
CA PRO A 115 -25.93 45.78 17.26
C PRO A 115 -26.54 46.31 18.56
N ASN A 116 -27.58 47.15 18.47
CA ASN A 116 -28.20 47.76 19.65
C ASN A 116 -28.87 46.70 20.54
N LEU A 117 -29.55 45.70 19.94
CA LEU A 117 -30.18 44.62 20.70
C LEU A 117 -29.13 43.72 21.40
N LYS A 118 -27.98 43.50 20.76
CA LYS A 118 -26.84 42.77 21.33
C LYS A 118 -26.24 43.49 22.55
N GLN A 119 -26.20 44.83 22.53
CA GLN A 119 -25.74 45.60 23.68
C GLN A 119 -26.75 45.56 24.83
N SER A 120 -28.04 45.84 24.57
CA SER A 120 -29.07 45.75 25.61
C SER A 120 -29.16 44.37 26.26
N LEU A 121 -28.92 43.28 25.52
CA LEU A 121 -28.84 41.92 26.08
C LEU A 121 -27.63 41.72 27.02
N LYS A 122 -26.46 42.34 26.75
CA LYS A 122 -25.34 42.33 27.70
C LYS A 122 -25.69 43.08 28.98
N ASP A 123 -26.25 44.28 28.82
CA ASP A 123 -26.51 45.21 29.92
C ASP A 123 -27.59 44.65 30.87
N ILE A 124 -28.62 43.99 30.34
CA ILE A 124 -29.67 43.32 31.11
C ILE A 124 -29.15 42.08 31.86
N LEU A 125 -28.18 41.34 31.30
CA LEU A 125 -27.68 40.09 31.89
C LEU A 125 -26.44 40.28 32.80
N GLY A 126 -25.80 41.45 32.79
CA GLY A 126 -24.64 41.76 33.61
C GLY A 126 -23.42 40.90 33.26
N ILE A 127 -23.01 40.94 31.99
CA ILE A 127 -21.93 40.11 31.43
C ILE A 127 -20.70 40.99 31.14
N GLU A 128 -19.79 41.04 32.09
CA GLU A 128 -18.60 41.92 32.05
C GLU A 128 -17.40 41.30 31.32
N GLY A 129 -17.48 40.00 30.99
CA GLY A 129 -16.41 39.22 30.36
C GLY A 129 -15.89 38.10 31.26
N PRO A 130 -14.87 37.34 30.82
CA PRO A 130 -14.20 36.37 31.68
C PRO A 130 -13.40 37.12 32.74
N ILE A 131 -13.61 36.78 34.01
CA ILE A 131 -12.85 37.37 35.13
C ILE A 131 -11.38 36.92 34.99
N PRO A 132 -10.38 37.83 35.06
CA PRO A 132 -8.98 37.44 35.14
C PRO A 132 -8.76 36.48 36.31
N ALA A 133 -8.20 35.30 36.02
CA ALA A 133 -7.89 34.34 37.07
C ALA A 133 -6.88 34.96 38.05
N ARG A 134 -7.10 34.78 39.36
CA ARG A 134 -6.08 35.08 40.36
C ARG A 134 -4.81 34.28 40.03
N PRO A 135 -3.60 34.84 40.13
CA PRO A 135 -2.36 34.08 39.98
C PRO A 135 -2.40 32.79 40.79
N ILE A 136 -1.88 31.72 40.21
CA ILE A 136 -1.49 30.53 40.97
C ILE A 136 -0.07 30.81 41.44
N GLU A 137 0.16 30.86 42.75
CA GLU A 137 1.51 30.73 43.27
C GLU A 137 1.95 29.28 43.04
N ILE A 138 2.83 29.09 42.06
CA ILE A 138 3.47 27.82 41.77
C ILE A 138 4.62 27.66 42.77
N THR A 139 4.57 26.64 43.61
CA THR A 139 5.70 26.25 44.45
C THR A 139 6.80 25.67 43.56
N SER A 140 8.04 26.13 43.75
CA SER A 140 9.16 26.02 42.82
C SER A 140 9.77 24.62 42.62
N ASP A 141 9.45 23.69 43.51
CA ASP A 141 10.49 22.80 44.05
C ASP A 141 10.76 21.53 43.22
N ASP A 142 9.92 21.22 42.22
CA ASP A 142 10.05 20.01 41.39
C ASP A 142 10.41 20.26 39.92
N TYR A 143 10.30 21.49 39.40
CA TYR A 143 10.49 21.79 37.96
C TYR A 143 11.45 22.96 37.66
N HIS A 144 12.00 23.62 38.67
CA HIS A 144 12.99 24.70 38.52
C HIS A 144 14.31 24.45 39.25
N ARG A 145 14.56 23.20 39.68
CA ARG A 145 15.81 22.79 40.31
C ARG A 145 16.99 23.17 39.42
N ASP A 146 17.99 23.79 40.03
CA ASP A 146 19.23 24.27 39.39
C ASP A 146 19.01 25.06 38.10
N SER A 147 18.02 25.96 38.10
CA SER A 147 17.72 26.85 36.96
C SER A 147 17.43 28.31 37.36
N SER A 148 18.03 29.25 36.62
CA SER A 148 17.91 30.69 36.83
C SER A 148 17.01 31.35 35.79
N LEU A 149 15.89 31.95 36.20
CA LEU A 149 14.99 32.70 35.32
C LEU A 149 15.68 33.93 34.72
N LEU A 150 15.71 34.04 33.39
CA LEU A 150 16.33 35.14 32.66
C LEU A 150 15.31 36.16 32.14
N LYS A 151 14.17 35.67 31.64
CA LYS A 151 13.16 36.49 30.98
C LYS A 151 11.79 35.85 31.11
N ASN A 152 10.79 36.65 31.44
CA ASN A 152 9.38 36.24 31.46
C ASN A 152 8.56 37.31 30.73
N TRP A 153 7.70 36.91 29.79
CA TRP A 153 6.85 37.84 29.01
C TRP A 153 5.52 37.22 28.61
N LEU A 154 4.52 38.06 28.37
CA LEU A 154 3.24 37.63 27.81
C LEU A 154 3.31 37.70 26.28
N GLN A 155 3.01 36.58 25.62
CA GLN A 155 2.92 36.48 24.17
C GLN A 155 1.45 36.48 23.73
N GLU A 156 1.04 37.52 22.99
CA GLU A 156 -0.26 37.52 22.29
C GLU A 156 -0.20 36.53 21.10
N ILE A 157 -1.26 35.74 20.95
CA ILE A 157 -1.42 34.72 19.90
C ILE A 157 -2.44 35.19 18.87
N ARG A 158 -2.07 35.17 17.59
CA ARG A 158 -2.85 35.72 16.48
C ARG A 158 -3.47 34.61 15.64
N TYR A 159 -4.80 34.58 15.62
CA TYR A 159 -5.61 33.66 14.82
C TYR A 159 -6.02 34.31 13.49
N SER A 160 -6.13 33.48 12.44
CA SER A 160 -6.86 33.88 11.23
C SER A 160 -8.35 34.01 11.55
N LYS A 161 -9.15 34.57 10.63
CA LYS A 161 -10.60 34.74 10.86
C LYS A 161 -11.39 33.43 10.86
N GLU A 162 -10.78 32.33 10.40
CA GLU A 162 -11.46 31.09 10.02
C GLU A 162 -10.88 29.83 10.71
N SER A 163 -9.79 29.96 11.46
CA SER A 163 -9.16 28.84 12.19
C SER A 163 -9.12 29.06 13.70
N THR A 164 -9.43 28.02 14.47
CA THR A 164 -9.23 27.93 15.93
C THR A 164 -7.81 27.53 16.32
N TYR A 165 -7.02 27.05 15.36
CA TYR A 165 -5.61 26.69 15.49
C TYR A 165 -4.72 27.76 14.81
N THR A 166 -3.55 28.05 15.37
CA THR A 166 -2.55 28.92 14.73
C THR A 166 -1.12 28.48 15.04
N TYR A 167 -0.23 28.76 14.10
CA TYR A 167 1.22 28.63 14.23
C TYR A 167 1.83 30.02 14.34
N GLN A 168 2.71 30.24 15.32
CA GLN A 168 3.37 31.52 15.49
C GLN A 168 4.84 31.33 15.88
N ALA A 169 5.75 31.86 15.07
CA ALA A 169 7.15 31.99 15.39
C ALA A 169 7.39 33.18 16.34
N ILE A 170 8.34 33.03 17.26
CA ILE A 170 8.74 34.01 18.27
C ILE A 170 10.27 34.10 18.25
N THR A 171 10.81 35.22 17.77
CA THR A 171 12.25 35.46 17.80
C THR A 171 12.69 35.89 19.20
N LEU A 172 13.71 35.22 19.75
CA LEU A 172 14.41 35.63 20.96
C LEU A 172 15.78 36.21 20.59
N ASN A 173 16.27 37.13 21.42
CA ASN A 173 17.62 37.67 21.28
C ASN A 173 18.65 36.53 21.43
N PRO A 174 19.83 36.64 20.80
CA PRO A 174 20.94 35.72 21.05
C PRO A 174 21.29 35.62 22.53
N LEU A 175 21.69 34.41 22.95
CA LEU A 175 22.13 34.10 24.31
C LEU A 175 23.62 33.73 24.31
N GLN A 176 24.19 33.55 25.50
CA GLN A 176 25.53 33.03 25.71
C GLN A 176 25.55 31.49 25.67
N GLU A 177 26.73 30.91 25.79
CA GLU A 177 26.95 29.47 25.86
C GLU A 177 26.31 28.85 27.11
N GLY A 178 25.61 27.72 26.93
CA GLY A 178 24.96 26.97 28.01
C GLY A 178 23.70 26.23 27.56
N VAL A 179 22.97 25.63 28.51
CA VAL A 179 21.69 24.96 28.27
C VAL A 179 20.55 25.79 28.89
N TYR A 180 19.41 25.81 28.20
CA TYR A 180 18.29 26.69 28.48
C TYR A 180 16.96 25.92 28.44
N LEU A 181 16.03 26.34 29.27
CA LEU A 181 14.65 25.86 29.31
C LEU A 181 13.72 26.99 28.88
N LEU A 182 12.89 26.76 27.87
CA LEU A 182 11.79 27.64 27.49
C LEU A 182 10.46 26.96 27.84
N THR A 183 9.59 27.69 28.53
CA THR A 183 8.23 27.23 28.87
C THR A 183 7.17 28.19 28.34
N ALA A 184 5.98 27.65 28.06
CA ALA A 184 4.83 28.36 27.51
C ALA A 184 3.54 27.90 28.21
N THR A 185 2.94 28.76 29.03
CA THR A 185 1.78 28.42 29.87
C THR A 185 0.54 29.20 29.46
N GLY A 186 -0.60 28.51 29.28
CA GLY A 186 -1.87 29.13 28.91
C GLY A 186 -3.02 28.12 28.84
N GLY A 187 -4.27 28.58 28.94
CA GLY A 187 -5.46 27.70 28.83
C GLY A 187 -5.58 26.58 29.88
N GLY A 188 -4.77 26.59 30.94
CA GLY A 188 -4.66 25.46 31.88
C GLY A 188 -3.70 24.34 31.42
N LYS A 189 -2.85 24.62 30.43
CA LYS A 189 -1.79 23.78 29.89
C LYS A 189 -0.43 24.48 30.05
N GLU A 190 0.64 23.70 30.08
CA GLU A 190 2.02 24.14 29.94
C GLU A 190 2.69 23.29 28.85
N ALA A 191 3.55 23.91 28.04
CA ALA A 191 4.50 23.23 27.17
C ALA A 191 5.93 23.69 27.53
N ARG A 192 6.91 22.79 27.38
CA ARG A 192 8.30 23.01 27.78
C ARG A 192 9.23 22.45 26.70
N VAL A 193 10.37 23.10 26.46
CA VAL A 193 11.43 22.60 25.58
C VAL A 193 12.79 22.99 26.14
N ILE A 194 13.75 22.06 26.10
CA ILE A 194 15.16 22.34 26.37
C ILE A 194 15.91 22.56 25.05
N PHE A 195 16.87 23.46 25.06
CA PHE A 195 17.80 23.69 23.96
C PHE A 195 19.15 24.12 24.52
N SER A 196 20.22 23.99 23.75
CA SER A 196 21.52 24.55 24.11
C SER A 196 21.97 25.62 23.14
N VAL A 197 22.87 26.47 23.62
CA VAL A 197 23.61 27.42 22.81
C VAL A 197 25.07 26.98 22.83
N THR A 198 25.54 26.52 21.68
CA THR A 198 26.74 25.70 21.53
C THR A 198 27.27 25.76 20.10
N ARG A 199 28.58 25.72 19.94
CA ARG A 199 29.26 25.54 18.65
C ARG A 199 29.37 24.07 18.27
N LEU A 200 29.32 23.17 19.26
CA LEU A 200 29.38 21.72 19.07
C LEU A 200 28.23 21.27 18.18
N SER A 201 28.54 20.51 17.14
CA SER A 201 27.55 19.80 16.32
C SER A 201 27.99 18.36 16.13
N LEU A 202 27.02 17.45 16.22
CA LEU A 202 27.23 16.01 16.26
C LEU A 202 26.71 15.38 14.97
N ILE A 203 27.50 14.48 14.42
CA ILE A 203 27.07 13.51 13.41
C ILE A 203 27.24 12.14 14.06
N SER A 204 26.18 11.33 14.11
CA SER A 204 26.29 9.92 14.50
C SER A 204 26.02 9.02 13.32
N LYS A 205 26.80 7.93 13.25
CA LYS A 205 26.57 6.80 12.36
C LYS A 205 26.54 5.54 13.21
N VAL A 206 25.50 4.72 13.06
CA VAL A 206 25.27 3.59 13.93
C VAL A 206 24.86 2.35 13.13
N ASP A 207 25.45 1.21 13.46
CA ASP A 207 25.05 -0.13 12.99
C ASP A 207 24.82 -1.07 14.18
N GLN A 208 24.40 -2.31 13.91
CA GLN A 208 24.10 -3.33 14.93
C GLN A 208 25.26 -3.62 15.91
N SER A 209 26.51 -3.23 15.57
CA SER A 209 27.74 -3.55 16.30
C SER A 209 28.49 -2.33 16.85
N GLN A 210 28.35 -1.15 16.25
CA GLN A 210 29.12 0.04 16.64
C GLN A 210 28.36 1.37 16.46
N LEU A 211 28.65 2.31 17.36
CA LEU A 211 28.28 3.73 17.27
C LEU A 211 29.53 4.56 17.01
N VAL A 212 29.49 5.39 15.98
CA VAL A 212 30.47 6.42 15.66
C VAL A 212 29.84 7.77 15.96
N VAL A 213 30.54 8.62 16.72
CA VAL A 213 30.16 10.01 16.95
C VAL A 213 31.31 10.90 16.46
N PHE A 214 31.02 11.78 15.52
CA PHE A 214 31.95 12.76 14.97
C PHE A 214 31.51 14.18 15.38
N VAL A 215 32.46 14.99 15.85
CA VAL A 215 32.18 16.32 16.44
C VAL A 215 32.95 17.42 15.73
N GLN A 216 32.20 18.44 15.29
CA GLN A 216 32.72 19.63 14.61
C GLN A 216 32.14 20.92 15.20
N ASP A 217 32.83 22.04 14.98
CA ASP A 217 32.26 23.39 15.11
C ASP A 217 31.34 23.69 13.91
N ARG A 218 30.06 24.00 14.15
CA ARG A 218 29.03 24.09 13.09
C ARG A 218 29.35 25.07 11.95
N LYS A 219 30.08 26.16 12.23
CA LYS A 219 30.30 27.25 11.25
C LYS A 219 31.65 27.14 10.55
N SER A 220 32.71 26.82 11.28
CA SER A 220 34.04 26.65 10.71
C SER A 220 34.31 25.24 10.16
N GLY A 221 33.48 24.26 10.52
CA GLY A 221 33.72 22.84 10.27
C GLY A 221 34.92 22.26 11.01
N GLN A 222 35.56 23.02 11.92
CA GLN A 222 36.75 22.58 12.62
C GLN A 222 36.46 21.29 13.42
N ILE A 223 37.32 20.28 13.24
CA ILE A 223 37.35 19.05 14.06
C ILE A 223 37.57 19.42 15.52
N LEU A 224 36.76 18.86 16.43
CA LEU A 224 36.88 19.11 17.87
C LEU A 224 37.35 17.85 18.61
N GLU A 225 38.65 17.81 18.90
CA GLU A 225 39.27 16.83 19.81
C GLU A 225 38.96 17.09 21.28
N ASN A 226 39.14 16.09 22.14
CA ASN A 226 38.97 16.17 23.60
C ASN A 226 37.55 16.56 24.09
N VAL A 227 36.53 16.53 23.21
CA VAL A 227 35.14 16.72 23.61
C VAL A 227 34.68 15.51 24.40
N ARG A 228 34.20 15.71 25.63
CA ARG A 228 33.73 14.64 26.52
C ARG A 228 32.41 14.10 26.01
N ILE A 229 32.39 12.84 25.58
CA ILE A 229 31.20 12.13 25.08
C ILE A 229 30.71 11.19 26.17
N ARG A 230 29.41 11.24 26.45
CA ARG A 230 28.71 10.28 27.30
C ARG A 230 27.54 9.68 26.55
N LEU A 231 27.36 8.38 26.75
CA LEU A 231 26.27 7.60 26.21
C LEU A 231 25.35 7.18 27.37
N LEU A 232 24.08 7.53 27.28
CA LEU A 232 23.06 7.21 28.28
C LEU A 232 22.09 6.18 27.70
N GLU A 233 21.73 5.17 28.50
CA GLU A 233 20.60 4.25 28.27
C GLU A 233 19.71 4.29 29.52
N ASP A 234 18.38 4.28 29.38
CA ASP A 234 17.43 4.40 30.51
C ASP A 234 17.75 5.59 31.46
N ASN A 235 18.25 6.71 30.91
CA ASN A 235 18.80 7.88 31.61
C ASN A 235 20.05 7.64 32.49
N GLN A 236 20.70 6.48 32.41
CA GLN A 236 21.94 6.16 33.13
C GLN A 236 23.15 6.17 32.19
N VAL A 237 24.28 6.74 32.62
CA VAL A 237 25.52 6.76 31.83
C VAL A 237 26.12 5.35 31.73
N VAL A 238 26.00 4.73 30.56
CA VAL A 238 26.55 3.40 30.26
C VAL A 238 27.96 3.45 29.65
N ASN A 239 28.35 4.60 29.08
CA ASN A 239 29.70 4.78 28.57
C ASN A 239 30.14 6.26 28.61
N GLU A 240 31.44 6.48 28.75
CA GLU A 240 32.06 7.80 28.73
C GLU A 240 33.44 7.72 28.06
N GLY A 241 33.79 8.73 27.27
CA GLY A 241 35.14 8.95 26.76
C GLY A 241 35.33 10.37 26.25
N VAL A 242 36.35 10.57 25.42
CA VAL A 242 36.60 11.83 24.71
C VAL A 242 36.82 11.59 23.23
N THR A 243 36.55 12.59 22.39
CA THR A 243 36.93 12.53 20.97
C THR A 243 38.44 12.51 20.79
N ASN A 244 38.91 11.74 19.80
CA ASN A 244 40.31 11.70 19.40
C ASN A 244 40.73 12.96 18.60
N SER A 245 41.97 12.99 18.10
CA SER A 245 42.51 14.06 17.22
C SER A 245 41.67 14.33 15.98
N ASP A 246 40.90 13.34 15.53
CA ASP A 246 40.08 13.38 14.33
C ASP A 246 38.62 13.75 14.67
N GLY A 247 38.33 14.09 15.92
CA GLY A 247 36.98 14.44 16.39
C GLY A 247 36.05 13.24 16.53
N LEU A 248 36.58 12.01 16.45
CA LEU A 248 35.83 10.76 16.55
C LEU A 248 35.82 10.22 17.97
N TRP A 249 34.65 9.73 18.39
CA TRP A 249 34.48 8.80 19.51
C TRP A 249 33.72 7.57 18.99
N LEU A 250 34.18 6.38 19.36
CA LEU A 250 33.61 5.11 18.89
C LEU A 250 33.26 4.20 20.08
N LYS A 251 32.12 3.53 19.99
CA LYS A 251 31.67 2.49 20.93
C LYS A 251 31.25 1.26 20.16
N THR A 252 32.05 0.20 20.21
CA THR A 252 31.65 -1.17 19.79
C THR A 252 30.74 -1.79 20.85
N ASP A 253 30.10 -2.92 20.52
CA ASP A 253 29.33 -3.74 21.46
C ASP A 253 28.14 -2.96 22.04
N LEU A 254 27.27 -2.46 21.15
CA LEU A 254 26.08 -1.70 21.52
C LEU A 254 24.97 -2.59 22.11
N ASN A 255 24.19 -1.99 23.02
CA ASN A 255 22.89 -2.51 23.39
C ASN A 255 21.85 -1.96 22.40
N GLN A 256 20.86 -2.77 21.99
CA GLN A 256 19.79 -2.35 21.06
C GLN A 256 18.71 -1.51 21.76
N LYS A 257 19.11 -0.51 22.55
CA LYS A 257 18.22 0.44 23.27
C LYS A 257 18.32 1.84 22.68
N GLU A 258 17.27 2.64 22.85
CA GLU A 258 17.38 4.08 22.65
C GLU A 258 18.50 4.65 23.54
N MET A 259 19.41 5.41 22.93
CA MET A 259 20.56 5.99 23.59
C MET A 259 20.53 7.51 23.44
N THR A 260 20.91 8.26 24.49
CA THR A 260 21.19 9.69 24.35
C THR A 260 22.69 9.93 24.40
N ILE A 261 23.22 10.57 23.37
CA ILE A 261 24.58 11.13 23.38
C ILE A 261 24.53 12.48 24.09
N ILE A 262 25.46 12.73 25.01
CA ILE A 262 25.76 14.06 25.55
C ILE A 262 27.23 14.37 25.23
N ALA A 263 27.47 15.45 24.50
CA ALA A 263 28.80 15.97 24.18
C ALA A 263 29.05 17.28 24.93
N GLN A 264 30.21 17.40 25.56
CA GLN A 264 30.57 18.52 26.44
C GLN A 264 31.98 19.03 26.16
N LEU A 265 32.14 20.35 26.01
CA LEU A 265 33.43 21.03 25.93
C LEU A 265 33.36 22.33 26.75
N ASP A 266 34.17 22.46 27.80
CA ASP A 266 34.09 23.52 28.81
C ASP A 266 32.68 23.74 29.39
N LYS A 267 31.92 24.68 28.81
CA LYS A 267 30.55 25.06 29.18
C LYS A 267 29.54 24.86 28.06
N GLU A 268 30.00 24.42 26.90
CA GLU A 268 29.21 24.12 25.72
C GLU A 268 28.73 22.66 25.79
N TYR A 269 27.46 22.44 25.52
CA TYR A 269 26.81 21.13 25.53
C TYR A 269 26.03 20.92 24.25
N ALA A 270 26.17 19.76 23.62
CA ALA A 270 25.27 19.25 22.58
C ALA A 270 24.72 17.88 23.02
N PHE A 271 23.57 17.50 22.48
CA PHE A 271 22.89 16.24 22.82
C PHE A 271 22.04 15.76 21.64
N MET A 272 21.92 14.45 21.47
CA MET A 272 21.23 13.85 20.33
C MET A 272 20.75 12.45 20.71
N ASN A 273 19.55 12.05 20.29
CA ASN A 273 19.07 10.69 20.52
C ASN A 273 19.48 9.78 19.35
N VAL A 274 20.05 8.63 19.67
CA VAL A 274 20.32 7.54 18.73
C VAL A 274 19.22 6.50 18.89
N TYR A 275 18.42 6.32 17.84
CA TYR A 275 17.31 5.38 17.82
C TYR A 275 17.72 4.13 17.03
N PRO A 276 18.00 2.97 17.67
CA PRO A 276 18.39 1.73 17.00
C PRO A 276 17.20 1.02 16.34
N TYR A 277 16.17 1.75 15.92
CA TYR A 277 14.84 1.23 15.53
C TYR A 277 14.85 0.28 14.32
N TYR A 278 15.98 0.19 13.61
CA TYR A 278 16.21 -0.70 12.47
C TYR A 278 17.20 -1.84 12.76
N PHE A 279 17.65 -2.01 14.02
CA PHE A 279 18.53 -3.11 14.44
C PHE A 279 17.73 -4.38 14.74
N ASP A 280 16.93 -4.81 13.77
CA ASP A 280 16.28 -6.11 13.80
C ASP A 280 17.35 -7.23 13.76
N ASP A 281 17.57 -7.89 14.90
CA ASP A 281 18.49 -9.04 15.05
C ASP A 281 18.11 -10.21 14.12
N HIS A 282 16.88 -10.21 13.59
CA HIS A 282 16.37 -11.20 12.66
C HIS A 282 16.77 -10.92 11.20
N SER A 283 17.65 -9.94 10.95
CA SER A 283 18.17 -9.57 9.61
C SER A 283 18.82 -10.70 8.81
N LYS A 284 19.21 -11.79 9.48
CA LYS A 284 19.82 -12.98 8.90
C LYS A 284 18.83 -13.92 8.22
N LEU A 285 17.52 -13.76 8.43
CA LEU A 285 16.51 -14.64 7.83
C LEU A 285 15.87 -13.91 6.64
N ASP A 286 16.05 -14.43 5.43
CA ASP A 286 15.63 -13.80 4.18
C ASP A 286 14.73 -14.77 3.41
N VAL A 287 13.54 -14.33 2.99
CA VAL A 287 12.47 -15.23 2.54
C VAL A 287 11.65 -14.62 1.40
N PHE A 288 11.87 -15.15 0.21
CA PHE A 288 11.03 -14.88 -0.95
C PHE A 288 9.75 -15.72 -0.88
N ILE A 289 8.58 -15.10 -1.16
CA ILE A 289 7.27 -15.78 -1.20
C ILE A 289 6.54 -15.35 -2.48
N TYR A 290 6.01 -16.32 -3.22
CA TYR A 290 5.25 -16.07 -4.45
C TYR A 290 4.13 -17.10 -4.67
N THR A 291 3.14 -16.70 -5.47
CA THR A 291 1.92 -17.44 -5.77
C THR A 291 1.90 -17.96 -7.21
N ASP A 292 0.92 -18.79 -7.59
CA ASP A 292 0.79 -19.26 -8.99
C ASP A 292 0.33 -18.16 -9.97
N ARG A 293 -0.42 -17.17 -9.48
CA ARG A 293 -0.89 -15.99 -10.22
C ARG A 293 -1.11 -14.81 -9.25
N PRO A 294 -1.46 -13.60 -9.72
CA PRO A 294 -1.58 -12.44 -8.82
C PRO A 294 -3.00 -12.22 -8.27
N LEU A 295 -4.04 -12.80 -8.90
CA LEU A 295 -5.44 -12.42 -8.67
C LEU A 295 -6.36 -13.65 -8.50
N TYR A 296 -7.21 -13.61 -7.47
CA TYR A 296 -7.97 -14.78 -6.99
C TYR A 296 -9.45 -14.51 -6.65
N LYS A 297 -10.23 -15.58 -6.60
CA LYS A 297 -11.68 -15.64 -6.35
C LYS A 297 -11.91 -16.64 -5.19
N PRO A 298 -12.58 -16.34 -4.06
CA PRO A 298 -13.50 -17.21 -3.34
C PRO A 298 -13.97 -18.48 -4.06
N GLY A 299 -13.85 -19.60 -3.35
CA GLY A 299 -13.98 -20.94 -3.89
C GLY A 299 -12.77 -21.44 -4.68
N GLN A 300 -11.84 -20.57 -5.12
CA GLN A 300 -10.57 -21.02 -5.71
C GLN A 300 -9.52 -21.38 -4.66
N ARG A 301 -8.53 -22.11 -5.14
CA ARG A 301 -7.26 -22.35 -4.49
C ARG A 301 -6.24 -21.26 -4.84
N VAL A 302 -5.58 -20.72 -3.82
CA VAL A 302 -4.30 -19.99 -3.92
C VAL A 302 -3.19 -21.01 -3.74
N TYR A 303 -2.33 -21.18 -4.74
CA TYR A 303 -1.09 -21.95 -4.56
C TYR A 303 0.08 -21.01 -4.27
N PHE A 304 1.02 -21.44 -3.43
CA PHE A 304 2.21 -20.66 -3.13
C PHE A 304 3.47 -21.51 -2.93
N LYS A 305 4.62 -20.90 -3.19
CA LYS A 305 5.96 -21.40 -2.85
C LYS A 305 6.77 -20.29 -2.19
N SER A 306 7.66 -20.69 -1.30
CA SER A 306 8.61 -19.82 -0.63
C SER A 306 9.99 -20.45 -0.58
N LEU A 307 11.01 -19.61 -0.72
CA LEU A 307 12.42 -19.96 -0.61
C LEU A 307 12.92 -19.38 0.71
N LEU A 308 13.41 -20.23 1.61
CA LEU A 308 13.97 -19.81 2.89
C LEU A 308 15.48 -19.72 2.74
N ARG A 309 16.11 -18.60 3.12
CA ARG A 309 17.56 -18.44 3.10
C ARG A 309 18.06 -17.82 4.40
N GLU A 310 19.24 -18.23 4.82
CA GLU A 310 19.98 -17.52 5.88
C GLU A 310 21.07 -16.67 5.21
N LYS A 311 21.03 -15.35 5.46
CA LYS A 311 21.99 -14.38 4.95
C LYS A 311 23.27 -14.43 5.79
N LEU A 312 24.39 -14.73 5.15
CA LEU A 312 25.74 -14.52 5.69
C LEU A 312 26.30 -13.19 5.17
N ALA A 313 27.47 -12.77 5.65
CA ALA A 313 28.06 -11.48 5.28
C ALA A 313 28.29 -11.28 3.75
N THR A 314 28.48 -12.36 2.99
CA THR A 314 28.86 -12.30 1.56
C THR A 314 28.16 -13.34 0.68
N SER A 315 27.15 -14.04 1.20
CA SER A 315 26.44 -15.13 0.51
C SER A 315 25.16 -15.52 1.23
N TYR A 316 24.29 -16.29 0.58
CA TYR A 316 23.17 -16.97 1.21
C TYR A 316 23.48 -18.45 1.46
N ILE A 317 22.85 -19.05 2.47
CA ILE A 317 22.82 -20.50 2.67
C ILE A 317 21.37 -21.00 2.76
N MET A 318 21.14 -22.25 2.36
CA MET A 318 19.85 -22.92 2.57
C MET A 318 19.78 -23.45 4.01
N PRO A 319 18.62 -23.37 4.68
CA PRO A 319 18.41 -24.11 5.92
C PRO A 319 18.41 -25.64 5.66
N PRO A 320 18.64 -26.46 6.70
CA PRO A 320 18.50 -27.90 6.59
C PRO A 320 17.04 -28.29 6.30
N SER A 321 16.85 -29.43 5.63
CA SER A 321 15.52 -30.02 5.43
C SER A 321 14.90 -30.47 6.75
N GLY A 322 13.58 -30.28 6.90
CA GLY A 322 12.84 -30.59 8.12
C GLY A 322 12.70 -29.43 9.12
N GLU A 323 13.20 -28.24 8.79
CA GLU A 323 12.92 -27.01 9.54
C GLU A 323 11.43 -26.67 9.45
N LYS A 324 10.82 -26.30 10.57
CA LYS A 324 9.37 -26.05 10.65
C LYS A 324 9.04 -24.63 10.23
N VAL A 325 7.98 -24.51 9.45
CA VAL A 325 7.42 -23.23 8.99
C VAL A 325 5.91 -23.28 9.15
N LYS A 326 5.30 -22.23 9.71
CA LYS A 326 3.85 -22.10 9.75
C LYS A 326 3.40 -21.10 8.69
N ALA A 327 2.47 -21.49 7.84
CA ALA A 327 1.79 -20.56 6.93
C ALA A 327 0.37 -20.28 7.42
N VAL A 328 -0.09 -19.05 7.26
CA VAL A 328 -1.42 -18.54 7.62
C VAL A 328 -1.93 -17.66 6.48
N LEU A 329 -3.21 -17.76 6.14
CA LEU A 329 -3.92 -16.75 5.35
C LEU A 329 -4.68 -15.84 6.32
N SER A 330 -4.39 -14.54 6.29
CA SER A 330 -5.07 -13.54 7.12
C SER A 330 -5.50 -12.29 6.36
N ASP A 331 -6.41 -11.52 6.93
CA ASP A 331 -6.62 -10.13 6.55
C ASP A 331 -5.58 -9.20 7.25
N TYR A 332 -5.71 -7.90 7.00
CA TYR A 332 -4.95 -6.82 7.65
C TYR A 332 -5.28 -6.63 9.16
N ARG A 333 -6.22 -7.42 9.72
CA ARG A 333 -6.63 -7.42 11.13
C ARG A 333 -6.17 -8.72 11.84
N ASP A 334 -5.20 -9.45 11.26
CA ASP A 334 -4.72 -10.77 11.72
C ASP A 334 -5.84 -11.84 11.86
N ASN A 335 -7.02 -11.65 11.25
CA ASN A 335 -8.06 -12.68 11.26
C ASN A 335 -7.63 -13.86 10.39
N THR A 336 -7.59 -15.05 10.99
CA THR A 336 -7.10 -16.27 10.31
C THR A 336 -8.22 -16.96 9.53
N TYR A 337 -8.03 -17.10 8.21
CA TYR A 337 -8.94 -17.78 7.27
C TYR A 337 -8.44 -19.17 6.84
N ALA A 338 -7.13 -19.41 6.91
CA ALA A 338 -6.54 -20.74 6.71
C ALA A 338 -5.18 -20.82 7.42
N SER A 339 -4.71 -22.03 7.72
CA SER A 339 -3.32 -22.24 8.18
C SER A 339 -2.79 -23.63 7.84
N ALA A 340 -1.47 -23.75 7.72
CA ALA A 340 -0.77 -25.00 7.43
C ALA A 340 0.58 -25.05 8.19
N GLU A 341 0.88 -26.20 8.78
CA GLU A 341 2.21 -26.50 9.33
C GLU A 341 3.03 -27.21 8.25
N LEU A 342 4.15 -26.61 7.85
CA LEU A 342 5.01 -27.01 6.73
C LEU A 342 6.41 -27.38 7.23
N VAL A 343 7.17 -28.09 6.39
CA VAL A 343 8.59 -28.42 6.62
C VAL A 343 9.42 -28.17 5.37
N SER A 344 10.65 -27.69 5.55
CA SER A 344 11.59 -27.42 4.44
C SER A 344 12.02 -28.68 3.70
N ASP A 345 12.09 -28.59 2.37
CA ASP A 345 12.69 -29.61 1.51
C ASP A 345 14.24 -29.53 1.49
N GLN A 346 14.87 -30.30 0.60
CA GLN A 346 16.33 -30.36 0.45
C GLN A 346 16.95 -29.11 -0.21
N HIS A 347 16.14 -28.20 -0.74
CA HIS A 347 16.54 -26.93 -1.37
C HIS A 347 16.23 -25.71 -0.48
N GLY A 348 15.86 -25.95 0.79
CA GLY A 348 15.47 -24.91 1.74
C GLY A 348 14.12 -24.27 1.40
N ASN A 349 13.26 -24.96 0.66
CA ASN A 349 12.02 -24.40 0.13
C ASN A 349 10.78 -25.02 0.80
N VAL A 350 9.66 -24.31 0.77
CA VAL A 350 8.34 -24.79 1.21
C VAL A 350 7.27 -24.41 0.19
N SER A 351 6.24 -25.24 0.02
CA SER A 351 5.09 -24.92 -0.83
C SER A 351 3.81 -25.53 -0.28
N SER A 352 2.68 -24.88 -0.54
CA SER A 352 1.37 -25.34 -0.12
C SER A 352 0.26 -24.63 -0.91
N TRP A 353 -0.97 -24.73 -0.41
CA TRP A 353 -2.11 -24.00 -0.94
C TRP A 353 -3.11 -23.67 0.16
N PHE A 354 -3.95 -22.67 -0.10
CA PHE A 354 -5.14 -22.38 0.70
C PHE A 354 -6.37 -22.36 -0.21
N ASP A 355 -7.45 -23.00 0.23
CA ASP A 355 -8.76 -22.90 -0.42
C ASP A 355 -9.49 -21.68 0.15
N LEU A 356 -9.82 -20.72 -0.71
CA LEU A 356 -10.47 -19.46 -0.32
C LEU A 356 -11.94 -19.72 0.03
N PRO A 357 -12.41 -19.28 1.21
CA PRO A 357 -13.83 -19.32 1.56
C PRO A 357 -14.71 -18.60 0.52
N MET A 358 -15.95 -19.08 0.34
CA MET A 358 -16.96 -18.38 -0.49
C MET A 358 -17.41 -17.06 0.14
N SER A 359 -17.29 -16.97 1.47
CA SER A 359 -17.72 -15.85 2.32
C SER A 359 -16.65 -14.78 2.56
N LEU A 360 -15.47 -14.86 1.92
CA LEU A 360 -14.52 -13.75 2.03
C LEU A 360 -15.13 -12.48 1.45
N GLU A 361 -14.99 -11.40 2.19
CA GLU A 361 -15.03 -10.08 1.57
C GLU A 361 -13.87 -9.93 0.57
N GLU A 362 -14.09 -8.98 -0.31
CA GLU A 362 -13.23 -8.58 -1.47
C GLU A 362 -11.04 -5.99 -1.23
N GLY A 363 -9.98 -5.74 -2.06
CA GLY A 363 -8.62 -5.53 -1.58
C GLY A 363 -7.91 -6.85 -1.29
N GLU A 364 -7.16 -6.86 -0.19
CA GLU A 364 -5.90 -7.60 -0.12
C GLU A 364 -5.76 -8.44 1.15
N TYR A 365 -5.37 -9.69 0.96
CA TYR A 365 -5.10 -10.66 2.03
C TYR A 365 -3.59 -10.98 2.08
N LEU A 366 -3.13 -11.52 3.21
CA LEU A 366 -1.74 -11.82 3.47
C LEU A 366 -1.54 -13.32 3.66
N ILE A 367 -0.64 -13.92 2.88
CA ILE A 367 0.04 -15.16 3.26
C ILE A 367 1.15 -14.76 4.25
N LYS A 368 0.88 -14.99 5.53
CA LYS A 368 1.82 -14.82 6.64
C LYS A 368 2.57 -16.12 6.87
N LEU A 369 3.89 -16.09 6.79
CA LEU A 369 4.79 -17.24 6.90
C LEU A 369 5.73 -17.03 8.09
N SER A 370 5.55 -17.81 9.14
CA SER A 370 6.35 -17.77 10.36
C SER A 370 7.48 -18.81 10.31
N TRP A 371 8.74 -18.36 10.39
CA TRP A 371 9.93 -19.22 10.40
C TRP A 371 10.96 -18.69 11.41
N LYS A 372 11.48 -19.57 12.28
CA LYS A 372 12.44 -19.24 13.36
C LYS A 372 12.03 -18.01 14.21
N ASN A 373 10.73 -17.91 14.51
CA ASN A 373 10.08 -16.81 15.25
C ASN A 373 10.02 -15.45 14.54
N ARG A 374 10.37 -15.36 13.24
CA ARG A 374 10.13 -14.17 12.40
C ARG A 374 8.95 -14.42 11.46
N ASP A 375 8.13 -13.39 11.24
CA ASP A 375 7.01 -13.43 10.29
C ASP A 375 7.38 -12.73 8.98
N PHE A 376 7.05 -13.37 7.85
CA PHE A 376 7.21 -12.87 6.48
C PHE A 376 5.84 -12.82 5.79
N TYR A 377 5.65 -11.91 4.83
CA TYR A 377 4.32 -11.62 4.29
C TYR A 377 4.32 -11.56 2.76
N ARG A 378 3.28 -12.13 2.14
CA ARG A 378 2.98 -11.94 0.72
C ARG A 378 1.53 -11.53 0.53
N MET A 379 1.32 -10.42 -0.17
CA MET A 379 -0.01 -9.93 -0.52
C MET A 379 -0.65 -10.79 -1.63
N VAL A 380 -1.95 -11.01 -1.51
CA VAL A 380 -2.81 -11.81 -2.40
C VAL A 380 -4.11 -11.04 -2.64
N SER A 381 -4.32 -10.62 -3.89
CA SER A 381 -5.48 -9.82 -4.28
C SER A 381 -6.67 -10.71 -4.65
N ILE A 382 -7.86 -10.37 -4.16
CA ILE A 382 -9.04 -11.25 -4.17
C ILE A 382 -10.25 -10.57 -4.83
N GLU A 383 -10.25 -10.44 -6.16
CA GLU A 383 -11.15 -9.52 -6.90
C GLU A 383 -12.02 -10.13 -7.99
N ASN A 384 -13.24 -9.61 -8.15
CA ASN A 384 -14.21 -10.09 -9.13
C ASN A 384 -13.99 -9.58 -10.56
N TYR A 385 -12.82 -9.86 -11.13
CA TYR A 385 -12.60 -9.66 -12.55
C TYR A 385 -13.62 -10.44 -13.41
N GLU A 386 -14.06 -9.91 -14.54
CA GLU A 386 -14.49 -10.76 -15.66
C GLU A 386 -13.32 -10.82 -16.63
N LYS A 387 -12.85 -12.01 -17.03
CA LYS A 387 -11.68 -12.12 -17.90
C LYS A 387 -12.02 -11.49 -19.26
N PRO A 388 -11.25 -10.51 -19.77
CA PRO A 388 -11.44 -10.01 -21.12
C PRO A 388 -11.30 -11.18 -22.10
N SER A 389 -12.17 -11.22 -23.12
CA SER A 389 -12.11 -12.26 -24.16
C SER A 389 -11.02 -11.98 -25.20
N PHE A 390 -10.46 -10.76 -25.21
CA PHE A 390 -9.50 -10.26 -26.17
C PHE A 390 -8.33 -9.51 -25.53
N GLU A 391 -7.17 -9.63 -26.16
CA GLU A 391 -6.02 -8.77 -25.97
C GLU A 391 -6.11 -7.56 -26.92
N THR A 392 -5.47 -6.47 -26.53
CA THR A 392 -5.31 -5.28 -27.37
C THR A 392 -3.87 -4.83 -27.26
N GLU A 393 -3.28 -4.50 -28.40
CA GLU A 393 -1.97 -3.91 -28.53
C GLU A 393 -2.13 -2.55 -29.24
N VAL A 394 -1.47 -1.53 -28.71
CA VAL A 394 -1.46 -0.19 -29.31
C VAL A 394 0.00 0.13 -29.59
N LYS A 395 0.34 0.20 -30.86
CA LYS A 395 1.70 0.36 -31.39
C LYS A 395 1.83 1.67 -32.13
N THR A 396 3.08 2.05 -32.35
CA THR A 396 3.49 3.14 -33.24
C THR A 396 4.62 2.61 -34.10
N GLU A 397 4.69 3.04 -35.35
CA GLU A 397 5.78 2.72 -36.27
C GLU A 397 7.15 3.04 -35.63
N LYS A 398 7.21 4.14 -34.85
CA LYS A 398 8.42 4.68 -34.25
C LYS A 398 8.14 5.07 -32.79
N LYS A 399 9.12 4.88 -31.90
CA LYS A 399 9.04 5.37 -30.50
C LYS A 399 9.27 6.88 -30.38
N ILE A 400 9.86 7.46 -31.42
CA ILE A 400 10.30 8.85 -31.52
C ILE A 400 9.80 9.37 -32.88
N TYR A 401 9.34 10.61 -32.95
CA TYR A 401 8.96 11.31 -34.19
C TYR A 401 9.53 12.73 -34.19
N ALA A 402 9.66 13.35 -35.36
CA ALA A 402 10.01 14.75 -35.53
C ALA A 402 8.79 15.69 -35.38
N ASN A 403 9.05 16.97 -35.13
CA ASN A 403 8.02 18.02 -35.11
C ASN A 403 7.28 18.08 -36.46
N ARG A 404 5.95 18.01 -36.43
CA ARG A 404 5.07 17.93 -37.61
C ARG A 404 5.33 16.73 -38.55
N GLU A 405 5.92 15.66 -38.05
CA GLU A 405 5.87 14.36 -38.73
C GLU A 405 4.47 13.76 -38.61
N HIS A 406 4.02 12.95 -39.57
CA HIS A 406 2.77 12.21 -39.41
C HIS A 406 3.00 11.05 -38.44
N VAL A 407 2.19 11.00 -37.38
CA VAL A 407 2.18 9.89 -36.43
C VAL A 407 1.02 8.97 -36.78
N THR A 408 1.32 7.71 -37.07
CA THR A 408 0.34 6.62 -37.15
C THR A 408 0.46 5.76 -35.90
N VAL A 409 -0.68 5.55 -35.23
CA VAL A 409 -0.83 4.65 -34.09
C VAL A 409 -1.67 3.46 -34.56
N GLU A 410 -1.05 2.28 -34.57
CA GLU A 410 -1.67 1.02 -34.97
C GLU A 410 -2.40 0.42 -33.75
N ILE A 411 -3.69 0.15 -33.91
CA ILE A 411 -4.49 -0.62 -32.96
C ILE A 411 -4.63 -2.01 -33.53
N GLN A 412 -4.14 -3.02 -32.83
CA GLN A 412 -4.43 -4.43 -33.10
C GLN A 412 -5.21 -5.00 -31.92
N ALA A 413 -6.40 -5.53 -32.16
CA ALA A 413 -7.12 -6.32 -31.16
C ALA A 413 -7.46 -7.71 -31.68
N ASN A 414 -7.17 -8.70 -30.84
CA ASN A 414 -7.34 -10.12 -31.13
C ASN A 414 -7.96 -10.80 -29.91
N TYR A 415 -8.87 -11.75 -30.12
CA TYR A 415 -9.24 -12.67 -29.05
C TYR A 415 -7.98 -13.40 -28.55
N TYR A 416 -7.89 -13.75 -27.26
CA TYR A 416 -6.69 -14.40 -26.70
C TYR A 416 -6.31 -15.72 -27.40
N SER A 417 -7.27 -16.37 -28.06
CA SER A 417 -7.08 -17.54 -28.93
C SER A 417 -6.47 -17.24 -30.32
N GLY A 418 -6.22 -15.97 -30.66
CA GLY A 418 -5.51 -15.54 -31.87
C GLY A 418 -6.39 -15.08 -33.05
N GLN A 419 -7.72 -15.04 -32.91
CA GLN A 419 -8.61 -14.54 -33.96
C GLN A 419 -8.78 -13.01 -33.91
N PRO A 420 -8.89 -12.32 -35.07
CA PRO A 420 -9.32 -10.92 -35.17
C PRO A 420 -10.52 -10.53 -34.31
N LEU A 421 -10.45 -9.38 -33.63
CA LEU A 421 -11.60 -8.77 -32.97
C LEU A 421 -12.47 -8.01 -33.99
N THR A 422 -13.25 -8.74 -34.78
CA THR A 422 -14.17 -8.15 -35.76
C THR A 422 -15.62 -8.63 -35.58
N PRO A 423 -16.65 -7.75 -35.63
CA PRO A 423 -16.53 -6.30 -35.56
C PRO A 423 -16.16 -5.83 -34.14
N GLY A 424 -15.24 -4.88 -34.06
CA GLY A 424 -14.86 -4.19 -32.82
C GLY A 424 -15.00 -2.68 -32.95
N THR A 425 -15.10 -1.97 -31.82
CA THR A 425 -15.14 -0.50 -31.79
C THR A 425 -14.07 0.03 -30.85
N PHE A 426 -13.62 1.27 -31.04
CA PHE A 426 -12.65 1.89 -30.14
C PHE A 426 -12.94 3.35 -29.87
N ARG A 427 -12.40 3.86 -28.77
CA ARG A 427 -12.35 5.27 -28.40
C ARG A 427 -10.92 5.61 -28.01
N TYR A 428 -10.49 6.83 -28.26
CA TYR A 428 -9.16 7.27 -27.83
C TYR A 428 -9.13 8.73 -27.41
N GLN A 429 -8.14 9.06 -26.58
CA GLN A 429 -7.74 10.42 -26.25
C GLN A 429 -6.22 10.56 -26.40
N ILE A 430 -5.77 11.71 -26.89
CA ILE A 430 -4.37 12.07 -27.06
C ILE A 430 -4.04 13.19 -26.08
N LEU A 431 -3.12 12.93 -25.15
CA LEU A 431 -2.62 13.91 -24.17
C LEU A 431 -1.18 14.27 -24.50
N ARG A 432 -0.71 15.50 -24.22
CA ARG A 432 0.71 15.89 -24.32
C ARG A 432 1.24 16.56 -23.05
N TYR A 433 2.53 16.38 -22.77
CA TYR A 433 3.23 17.01 -21.65
C TYR A 433 4.72 17.25 -21.98
N PRO A 434 5.33 18.37 -21.53
CA PRO A 434 6.70 18.73 -21.88
C PRO A 434 7.74 17.85 -21.17
N MET A 435 8.83 17.51 -21.86
CA MET A 435 9.86 16.59 -21.34
C MET A 435 10.76 17.16 -20.23
N TYR A 436 10.87 18.49 -20.11
CA TYR A 436 11.96 19.14 -19.36
C TYR A 436 11.53 20.27 -18.40
N ASP A 437 10.26 20.31 -17.98
CA ASP A 437 9.84 21.25 -16.92
C ASP A 437 9.52 20.55 -15.59
N TRP A 438 10.49 20.59 -14.68
CA TRP A 438 10.36 20.14 -13.29
C TRP A 438 9.86 21.25 -12.35
N ARG A 439 9.73 22.50 -12.82
CA ARG A 439 9.42 23.67 -11.98
C ARG A 439 7.93 23.96 -11.87
N TYR A 440 7.12 23.34 -12.74
CA TYR A 440 5.66 23.35 -12.67
C TYR A 440 5.18 21.91 -12.83
N GLY A 441 4.37 21.43 -11.87
CA GLY A 441 3.89 20.05 -11.86
C GLY A 441 3.14 19.70 -13.15
N LEU A 442 3.36 18.47 -13.66
CA LEU A 442 2.93 17.99 -14.98
C LEU A 442 1.46 18.30 -15.29
N GLN A 443 1.20 19.37 -16.04
CA GLN A 443 -0.11 19.65 -16.63
C GLN A 443 -0.18 19.01 -18.01
N SER A 444 -0.98 17.96 -18.14
CA SER A 444 -1.32 17.32 -19.41
C SER A 444 -2.32 18.17 -20.20
N GLU A 445 -2.00 18.49 -21.45
CA GLU A 445 -2.91 19.14 -22.38
C GLU A 445 -3.59 18.08 -23.27
N MET A 446 -4.91 18.12 -23.40
CA MET A 446 -5.64 17.24 -24.31
C MET A 446 -5.61 17.79 -25.74
N VAL A 447 -5.16 16.97 -26.68
CA VAL A 447 -4.94 17.31 -28.10
C VAL A 447 -6.13 16.88 -28.95
N GLU A 448 -6.63 15.65 -28.76
CA GLU A 448 -7.81 15.09 -29.46
C GLU A 448 -8.52 14.04 -28.60
N GLU A 449 -9.83 13.89 -28.77
CA GLU A 449 -10.64 12.75 -28.30
C GLU A 449 -11.57 12.32 -29.45
N ASN A 450 -11.63 11.02 -29.78
CA ASN A 450 -12.38 10.52 -30.94
C ASN A 450 -12.76 9.03 -30.82
N THR A 451 -13.52 8.51 -31.80
CA THR A 451 -14.01 7.11 -31.82
C THR A 451 -13.95 6.47 -33.21
N GLY A 452 -13.73 5.15 -33.28
CA GLY A 452 -13.64 4.41 -34.55
C GLY A 452 -14.09 2.94 -34.46
N THR A 453 -13.86 2.20 -35.55
CA THR A 453 -14.19 0.78 -35.73
C THR A 453 -12.99 0.01 -36.22
N LEU A 454 -12.83 -1.24 -35.77
CA LEU A 454 -11.84 -2.17 -36.31
C LEU A 454 -12.31 -2.76 -37.65
N ASP A 455 -11.37 -3.20 -38.47
CA ASP A 455 -11.61 -3.79 -39.80
C ASP A 455 -11.91 -5.31 -39.74
N GLU A 456 -11.70 -6.06 -40.83
CA GLU A 456 -11.84 -7.52 -40.89
C GLU A 456 -10.66 -8.30 -40.26
N ASN A 457 -9.50 -7.66 -40.07
CA ASN A 457 -8.31 -8.23 -39.43
C ASN A 457 -8.21 -7.86 -37.92
N GLY A 458 -9.14 -7.04 -37.42
CA GLY A 458 -9.10 -6.54 -36.04
C GLY A 458 -8.11 -5.38 -35.87
N GLU A 459 -7.80 -4.70 -36.97
CA GLU A 459 -6.85 -3.60 -37.10
C GLU A 459 -7.58 -2.25 -37.23
N ALA A 460 -6.94 -1.17 -36.78
CA ALA A 460 -7.32 0.21 -37.10
C ALA A 460 -6.14 1.17 -36.92
N GLU A 461 -6.18 2.31 -37.60
CA GLU A 461 -5.19 3.39 -37.48
C GLU A 461 -5.80 4.63 -36.81
N ILE A 462 -5.06 5.23 -35.89
CA ILE A 462 -5.22 6.64 -35.50
C ILE A 462 -4.09 7.42 -36.17
N THR A 463 -4.40 8.53 -36.85
CA THR A 463 -3.38 9.39 -37.46
C THR A 463 -3.51 10.83 -36.98
N PHE A 464 -2.40 11.42 -36.56
CA PHE A 464 -2.35 12.84 -36.14
C PHE A 464 -1.00 13.49 -36.49
N ILE A 465 -0.90 14.80 -36.30
CA ILE A 465 0.32 15.58 -36.50
C ILE A 465 0.65 16.29 -35.17
N PRO A 466 1.79 15.98 -34.51
CA PRO A 466 2.20 16.66 -33.28
C PRO A 466 2.84 18.01 -33.61
N GLU A 467 2.45 19.04 -32.87
CA GLU A 467 3.08 20.36 -32.93
C GLU A 467 3.88 20.64 -31.66
N VAL A 468 5.16 20.94 -31.85
CA VAL A 468 6.17 21.08 -30.77
C VAL A 468 6.64 22.52 -30.71
N GLU A 469 6.33 23.22 -29.60
CA GLU A 469 6.80 24.59 -29.33
C GLU A 469 7.64 24.65 -28.04
N GLY A 470 8.83 25.27 -28.12
CA GLY A 470 9.70 25.56 -26.98
C GLY A 470 10.45 24.37 -26.37
N ASN A 471 9.76 23.25 -26.11
CA ASN A 471 10.28 22.02 -25.51
C ASN A 471 9.94 20.81 -26.39
N ALA A 472 10.69 19.70 -26.26
CA ALA A 472 10.23 18.39 -26.72
C ALA A 472 9.07 17.92 -25.84
N TYR A 473 8.14 17.14 -26.41
CA TYR A 473 6.94 16.64 -25.71
C TYR A 473 6.88 15.12 -25.71
N TRP A 474 6.35 14.56 -24.63
CA TRP A 474 5.69 13.27 -24.68
C TRP A 474 4.24 13.46 -25.12
N TYR A 475 3.76 12.54 -25.95
CA TYR A 475 2.35 12.34 -26.25
C TYR A 475 1.93 10.97 -25.69
N ASP A 476 0.78 10.89 -25.04
CA ASP A 476 0.20 9.66 -24.50
C ASP A 476 -1.15 9.43 -25.19
N VAL A 477 -1.19 8.40 -26.04
CA VAL A 477 -2.37 8.02 -26.83
C VAL A 477 -3.06 6.87 -26.10
N GLN A 478 -4.11 7.18 -25.36
CA GLN A 478 -4.88 6.20 -24.58
C GLN A 478 -6.04 5.70 -25.44
N VAL A 479 -6.16 4.38 -25.60
CA VAL A 479 -7.17 3.72 -26.45
C VAL A 479 -7.95 2.72 -25.61
N GLY A 480 -9.28 2.86 -25.58
CA GLY A 480 -10.21 1.84 -25.11
C GLY A 480 -10.84 1.11 -26.29
N VAL A 481 -10.56 -0.17 -26.45
CA VAL A 481 -11.17 -1.06 -27.45
C VAL A 481 -12.30 -1.84 -26.81
N PHE A 482 -13.40 -2.02 -27.53
CA PHE A 482 -14.63 -2.68 -27.08
C PHE A 482 -15.08 -3.75 -28.07
N ASP A 483 -15.45 -4.92 -27.54
CA ASP A 483 -16.11 -5.96 -28.33
C ASP A 483 -17.60 -5.65 -28.59
N ALA A 484 -18.26 -6.52 -29.36
CA ALA A 484 -19.68 -6.40 -29.66
C ALA A 484 -20.62 -6.61 -28.44
N ALA A 485 -20.10 -6.97 -27.26
CA ALA A 485 -20.81 -6.99 -25.99
C ALA A 485 -20.52 -5.74 -25.12
N TYR A 486 -19.75 -4.78 -25.66
CA TYR A 486 -19.24 -3.59 -24.96
C TYR A 486 -18.32 -3.87 -23.77
N ARG A 487 -17.69 -5.06 -23.71
CA ARG A 487 -16.58 -5.32 -22.77
C ARG A 487 -15.36 -4.56 -23.28
N GLY A 488 -14.76 -3.73 -22.43
CA GLY A 488 -13.68 -2.81 -22.79
C GLY A 488 -12.31 -3.23 -22.26
N VAL A 489 -11.28 -3.09 -23.08
CA VAL A 489 -9.86 -3.16 -22.68
C VAL A 489 -9.20 -1.83 -23.00
N GLN A 490 -8.56 -1.21 -22.02
CA GLN A 490 -7.79 0.02 -22.20
C GLN A 490 -6.29 -0.27 -22.26
N LYS A 491 -5.61 0.40 -23.19
CA LYS A 491 -4.15 0.44 -23.35
C LYS A 491 -3.70 1.86 -23.68
N ASN A 492 -2.41 2.15 -23.64
CA ASN A 492 -1.86 3.42 -24.06
C ASN A 492 -0.52 3.25 -24.79
N ALA A 493 -0.23 4.17 -25.71
CA ALA A 493 1.06 4.29 -26.38
C ALA A 493 1.69 5.64 -26.06
N GLN A 494 2.88 5.61 -25.43
CA GLN A 494 3.68 6.79 -25.14
C GLN A 494 4.67 7.07 -26.28
N ILE A 495 4.65 8.29 -26.79
CA ILE A 495 5.34 8.71 -28.02
C ILE A 495 6.21 9.93 -27.71
N LYS A 496 7.49 9.90 -28.08
CA LYS A 496 8.39 11.05 -27.92
C LYS A 496 8.41 11.89 -29.19
N VAL A 497 8.17 13.20 -29.09
CA VAL A 497 8.27 14.10 -30.26
C VAL A 497 9.39 15.12 -30.08
N LEU A 498 10.34 15.08 -31.02
CA LEU A 498 11.51 15.93 -31.11
C LEU A 498 11.18 17.30 -31.71
N MET A 499 12.13 18.25 -31.59
CA MET A 499 11.99 19.59 -32.18
C MET A 499 12.19 19.63 -33.71
N GLY A 500 12.79 18.59 -34.31
CA GLY A 500 13.16 18.54 -35.73
C GLY A 500 13.56 17.12 -36.19
N ASP A 501 14.09 17.01 -37.40
CA ASP A 501 14.28 15.76 -38.17
C ASP A 501 15.18 14.70 -37.52
N PHE A 502 16.03 15.09 -36.57
CA PHE A 502 16.91 14.19 -35.84
C PHE A 502 17.17 14.71 -34.42
N ALA A 503 17.56 13.81 -33.53
CA ALA A 503 18.10 14.15 -32.22
C ALA A 503 19.64 14.16 -32.28
N LEU A 504 20.24 15.05 -31.49
CA LEU A 504 21.63 14.92 -31.07
C LEU A 504 21.64 14.30 -29.67
N VAL A 505 22.55 13.36 -29.42
CA VAL A 505 22.88 12.88 -28.07
C VAL A 505 24.37 13.05 -27.83
N LEU A 506 24.68 13.59 -26.66
CA LEU A 506 26.03 13.80 -26.16
C LEU A 506 26.34 12.64 -25.21
N LYS A 507 27.39 11.87 -25.53
CA LYS A 507 27.93 10.81 -24.66
C LYS A 507 29.35 11.19 -24.32
N SER A 508 29.63 11.53 -23.06
CA SER A 508 31.01 11.55 -22.58
C SER A 508 31.37 10.19 -21.99
N ASP A 509 32.63 9.82 -22.11
CA ASP A 509 33.20 8.69 -21.37
C ASP A 509 33.33 8.99 -19.86
N ARG A 510 33.26 10.28 -19.46
CA ARG A 510 33.43 10.75 -18.08
C ARG A 510 32.66 12.04 -17.81
N TYR A 511 31.89 12.07 -16.72
CA TYR A 511 31.21 13.29 -16.25
C TYR A 511 32.17 14.41 -15.77
N PHE A 512 33.47 14.12 -15.66
CA PHE A 512 34.47 15.07 -15.18
C PHE A 512 35.89 14.83 -15.74
N VAL A 513 36.66 15.90 -15.83
CA VAL A 513 38.12 15.90 -16.14
C VAL A 513 38.85 16.97 -15.35
N GLY A 514 40.18 16.88 -15.23
CA GLY A 514 40.99 17.96 -14.67
C GLY A 514 41.19 19.14 -15.63
N VAL A 515 41.55 20.31 -15.10
CA VAL A 515 42.03 21.46 -15.90
C VAL A 515 43.12 21.01 -16.89
N ASN A 516 43.05 21.52 -18.12
CA ASN A 516 43.92 21.18 -19.26
C ASN A 516 43.96 19.68 -19.66
N HIS A 517 43.14 18.81 -19.05
CA HIS A 517 42.94 17.46 -19.56
C HIS A 517 41.90 17.48 -20.67
N ASP A 518 42.03 16.57 -21.62
CA ASP A 518 41.12 16.46 -22.76
C ASP A 518 39.83 15.75 -22.34
N LEU A 519 38.69 16.41 -22.56
CA LEU A 519 37.37 15.81 -22.42
C LEU A 519 36.91 15.29 -23.77
N HIS A 520 36.66 13.99 -23.83
CA HIS A 520 36.11 13.32 -25.00
C HIS A 520 34.57 13.28 -24.91
N TYR A 521 33.93 13.68 -26.01
CA TYR A 521 32.51 13.52 -26.25
C TYR A 521 32.28 12.82 -27.58
N THR A 522 31.67 11.64 -27.53
CA THR A 522 30.97 11.05 -28.67
C THR A 522 29.64 11.79 -28.85
N VAL A 523 29.54 12.61 -29.89
CA VAL A 523 28.28 13.20 -30.34
C VAL A 523 27.69 12.27 -31.40
N GLU A 524 26.49 11.74 -31.14
CA GLU A 524 25.76 10.92 -32.10
C GLU A 524 24.51 11.67 -32.56
N ALA A 525 24.24 11.59 -33.86
CA ALA A 525 23.01 12.08 -34.45
C ALA A 525 22.19 10.89 -34.93
N PHE A 526 20.91 10.87 -34.58
CA PHE A 526 20.00 9.80 -34.94
C PHE A 526 18.62 10.34 -35.29
N ASP A 527 18.01 9.73 -36.29
CA ASP A 527 16.64 10.00 -36.71
C ASP A 527 15.60 9.36 -35.76
N ALA A 528 14.33 9.42 -36.16
CA ALA A 528 13.21 8.82 -35.45
C ALA A 528 13.33 7.28 -35.33
N GLU A 529 14.06 6.67 -36.26
CA GLU A 529 14.30 5.24 -36.44
C GLU A 529 15.55 4.72 -35.68
N GLU A 530 16.18 5.56 -34.84
CA GLU A 530 17.47 5.31 -34.15
C GLU A 530 18.66 5.02 -35.11
N GLN A 531 18.52 5.31 -36.41
CA GLN A 531 19.61 5.15 -37.38
C GLN A 531 20.56 6.34 -37.34
N LYS A 532 21.84 6.08 -37.63
CA LYS A 532 22.91 7.07 -37.55
C LYS A 532 22.93 7.98 -38.78
N VAL A 533 22.57 9.24 -38.61
CA VAL A 533 22.42 10.22 -39.70
C VAL A 533 23.55 11.24 -39.78
N ASP A 534 24.03 11.49 -40.98
CA ASP A 534 25.07 12.50 -41.21
C ASP A 534 24.50 13.91 -41.05
N VAL A 535 25.11 14.68 -40.15
CA VAL A 535 24.78 16.09 -39.94
C VAL A 535 25.97 16.91 -40.42
N GLY A 536 25.68 17.95 -41.19
CA GLY A 536 26.67 18.95 -41.55
C GLY A 536 27.10 19.76 -40.33
N LYS A 537 27.20 21.08 -40.48
CA LYS A 537 27.82 21.91 -39.45
C LYS A 537 27.00 22.01 -38.16
N VAL A 538 27.45 21.31 -37.12
CA VAL A 538 26.99 21.45 -35.74
C VAL A 538 27.86 22.49 -35.03
N TYR A 539 27.25 23.37 -34.24
CA TYR A 539 27.94 24.38 -33.43
C TYR A 539 27.94 23.93 -31.96
N ALA A 540 29.12 23.71 -31.40
CA ALA A 540 29.30 23.47 -29.97
C ALA A 540 29.65 24.77 -29.26
N THR A 541 28.76 25.24 -28.40
CA THR A 541 29.01 26.31 -27.44
C THR A 541 29.20 25.70 -26.07
N ILE A 542 30.32 26.00 -25.41
CA ILE A 542 30.53 25.66 -24.01
C ILE A 542 30.28 26.90 -23.17
N TYR A 543 29.36 26.78 -22.21
CA TYR A 543 29.02 27.82 -21.24
C TYR A 543 29.62 27.46 -19.89
N LEU A 544 30.34 28.39 -19.26
CA LEU A 544 30.60 28.35 -17.82
C LEU A 544 29.29 28.71 -17.11
N LEU A 545 28.89 27.87 -16.15
CA LEU A 545 27.74 28.10 -15.28
C LEU A 545 28.24 28.72 -13.97
N THR A 546 27.76 29.93 -13.65
CA THR A 546 28.10 30.64 -12.40
C THR A 546 26.82 30.94 -11.62
N TRP A 547 26.79 30.60 -10.32
CA TRP A 547 25.62 30.85 -9.49
C TRP A 547 25.49 32.33 -9.12
N ASP A 548 24.37 32.94 -9.51
CA ASP A 548 24.01 34.33 -9.20
C ASP A 548 23.27 34.37 -7.85
N LYS A 549 24.00 34.71 -6.79
CA LYS A 549 23.48 34.78 -5.41
C LYS A 549 22.42 35.88 -5.19
N GLU A 550 22.24 36.83 -6.11
CA GLU A 550 21.19 37.86 -6.00
C GLU A 550 19.88 37.46 -6.68
N LYS A 551 19.92 36.44 -7.55
CA LYS A 551 18.76 35.98 -8.35
C LYS A 551 18.36 34.52 -8.07
N GLU A 552 19.13 33.82 -7.24
CA GLU A 552 18.97 32.39 -6.92
C GLU A 552 18.88 31.52 -8.18
N ASN A 553 19.74 31.81 -9.18
CA ASN A 553 19.78 31.07 -10.44
C ASN A 553 21.19 30.96 -11.02
N TRP A 554 21.35 30.08 -12.02
CA TRP A 554 22.58 29.95 -12.79
C TRP A 554 22.65 31.02 -13.88
N ALA A 555 23.68 31.86 -13.84
CA ALA A 555 24.08 32.73 -14.94
C ALA A 555 25.03 31.98 -15.87
N GLU A 556 24.89 32.22 -17.18
CA GLU A 556 25.59 31.47 -18.22
C GLU A 556 26.56 32.38 -18.97
N SER A 557 27.82 31.96 -19.10
CA SER A 557 28.85 32.70 -19.85
C SER A 557 29.50 31.82 -20.90
N SER A 558 29.28 32.11 -22.18
CA SER A 558 29.96 31.39 -23.28
C SER A 558 31.47 31.60 -23.18
N VAL A 559 32.23 30.50 -23.11
CA VAL A 559 33.70 30.49 -22.97
C VAL A 559 34.43 29.86 -24.15
N LYS A 560 33.77 28.99 -24.91
CA LYS A 560 34.35 28.30 -26.06
C LYS A 560 33.26 28.07 -27.11
N LEU A 561 33.55 28.38 -28.37
CA LEU A 561 32.68 28.12 -29.50
C LEU A 561 33.50 27.46 -30.61
N PHE A 562 33.04 26.32 -31.09
CA PHE A 562 33.63 25.61 -32.23
C PHE A 562 32.53 24.92 -33.05
N SER A 563 32.91 24.32 -34.17
CA SER A 563 31.99 23.57 -35.01
C SER A 563 32.64 22.35 -35.62
N PHE A 564 31.86 21.29 -35.77
CA PHE A 564 32.26 20.01 -36.34
C PHE A 564 31.15 19.49 -37.27
N GLU A 565 31.42 18.36 -37.93
CA GLU A 565 30.48 17.65 -38.80
C GLU A 565 30.36 16.21 -38.28
N ILE A 566 29.19 15.60 -38.42
CA ILE A 566 28.86 14.26 -37.93
C ILE A 566 28.81 13.32 -39.14
N ILE A 567 29.65 12.28 -39.15
CA ILE A 567 29.91 11.45 -40.34
C ILE A 567 29.82 9.97 -39.97
N ASN A 568 29.00 9.21 -40.70
CA ASN A 568 28.40 7.93 -40.27
C ASN A 568 27.59 8.09 -38.96
N GLY A 569 26.86 9.21 -38.84
CA GLY A 569 26.05 9.59 -37.66
C GLY A 569 26.77 9.63 -36.32
N LYS A 570 28.09 9.81 -36.33
CA LYS A 570 28.91 10.05 -35.14
C LYS A 570 30.00 11.10 -35.40
N ALA A 571 30.34 11.89 -34.37
CA ALA A 571 31.55 12.69 -34.28
C ALA A 571 32.19 12.48 -32.90
N ASP A 572 33.49 12.25 -32.86
CA ASP A 572 34.28 12.31 -31.62
C ASP A 572 34.88 13.71 -31.48
N ILE A 573 34.39 14.48 -30.52
CA ILE A 573 34.88 15.83 -30.23
C ILE A 573 35.74 15.83 -28.98
N HIS A 574 36.85 16.55 -29.06
CA HIS A 574 37.91 16.57 -28.05
C HIS A 574 38.17 18.02 -27.65
N PHE A 575 38.05 18.32 -26.36
CA PHE A 575 38.38 19.65 -25.85
C PHE A 575 38.91 19.63 -24.42
N ALA A 576 40.04 20.29 -24.22
CA ALA A 576 40.50 20.71 -22.89
C ALA A 576 39.91 22.08 -22.49
N MET A 577 39.77 22.29 -21.19
CA MET A 577 39.31 23.55 -20.57
C MET A 577 40.40 24.14 -19.68
N GLU A 578 40.68 25.44 -19.86
CA GLU A 578 41.78 26.16 -19.21
C GLU A 578 41.49 26.56 -17.76
N LYS A 579 40.25 26.38 -17.28
CA LYS A 579 39.80 26.82 -15.97
C LYS A 579 38.95 25.76 -15.25
N PRO A 580 39.03 25.70 -13.91
CA PRO A 580 38.06 24.98 -13.09
C PRO A 580 36.65 25.54 -13.27
N GLY A 581 35.61 24.69 -13.20
CA GLY A 581 34.23 25.14 -13.28
C GLY A 581 33.19 24.05 -13.58
N TYR A 582 31.91 24.42 -13.42
CA TYR A 582 30.77 23.68 -13.95
C TYR A 582 30.41 24.21 -15.33
N TYR A 583 30.23 23.33 -16.30
CA TYR A 583 30.06 23.71 -17.69
C TYR A 583 28.88 23.00 -18.34
N ARG A 584 28.13 23.72 -19.19
CA ARG A 584 27.21 23.12 -20.16
C ARG A 584 27.88 23.07 -21.53
N LEU A 585 27.98 21.88 -22.12
CA LEU A 585 28.14 21.71 -23.55
C LEU A 585 26.77 21.83 -24.19
N GLU A 586 26.63 22.75 -25.14
CA GLU A 586 25.42 22.92 -25.95
C GLU A 586 25.80 22.72 -27.42
N CYS A 587 25.27 21.65 -28.03
CA CYS A 587 25.43 21.38 -29.45
C CYS A 587 24.14 21.76 -30.18
N GLN A 588 24.20 22.82 -30.99
CA GLN A 588 23.08 23.32 -31.76
C GLN A 588 23.33 23.20 -33.28
N THR A 589 22.29 22.83 -34.01
CA THR A 589 22.28 22.77 -35.48
C THR A 589 20.87 23.04 -36.02
N ARG A 590 20.70 22.94 -37.34
CA ARG A 590 19.39 23.00 -38.01
C ARG A 590 19.25 21.86 -39.00
N ASP A 591 18.04 21.32 -39.09
CA ASP A 591 17.68 20.34 -40.11
C ASP A 591 17.35 21.00 -41.46
N GLY A 592 16.99 20.17 -42.45
CA GLY A 592 16.60 20.63 -43.79
C GLY A 592 15.28 21.42 -43.82
N LYS A 593 14.44 21.29 -42.79
CA LYS A 593 13.17 22.03 -42.62
C LYS A 593 13.39 23.38 -41.91
N GLY A 594 14.56 23.59 -41.30
CA GLY A 594 14.97 24.81 -40.61
C GLY A 594 14.69 24.83 -39.11
N ASN A 595 14.21 23.72 -38.53
CA ASN A 595 14.02 23.58 -37.09
C ASN A 595 15.36 23.73 -36.35
N THR A 596 15.33 24.12 -35.07
CA THR A 596 16.56 24.29 -34.27
C THR A 596 16.72 23.06 -33.39
N ILE A 597 17.65 22.18 -33.75
CA ILE A 597 17.96 20.98 -32.96
C ILE A 597 19.07 21.36 -31.98
N THR A 598 18.81 21.19 -30.68
CA THR A 598 19.76 21.47 -29.61
C THR A 598 19.84 20.27 -28.69
N ALA A 599 21.06 19.80 -28.43
CA ALA A 599 21.35 18.91 -27.31
C ALA A 599 22.23 19.63 -26.31
N LEU A 600 22.03 19.31 -25.04
CA LEU A 600 22.83 19.83 -23.94
C LEU A 600 23.27 18.69 -23.02
N ASP A 601 24.45 18.84 -22.46
CA ASP A 601 24.98 18.00 -21.39
C ASP A 601 25.87 18.86 -20.48
N THR A 602 26.06 18.41 -19.25
CA THR A 602 26.71 19.18 -18.18
C THR A 602 27.84 18.39 -17.55
N PHE A 603 29.02 19.00 -17.50
CA PHE A 603 30.27 18.34 -17.08
C PHE A 603 31.09 19.21 -16.13
N TYR A 604 31.94 18.55 -15.35
CA TYR A 604 32.79 19.18 -14.35
C TYR A 604 34.25 19.25 -14.80
N VAL A 605 34.84 20.45 -14.74
CA VAL A 605 36.30 20.62 -14.85
C VAL A 605 36.87 20.80 -13.45
N THR A 606 37.46 19.73 -12.94
CA THR A 606 38.05 19.66 -11.60
C THR A 606 39.39 20.39 -11.57
N GLY A 607 39.63 21.08 -10.47
CA GLY A 607 40.82 21.90 -10.26
C GLY A 607 40.65 22.71 -8.97
N PRO A 608 41.75 23.28 -8.43
CA PRO A 608 41.80 23.76 -7.05
C PRO A 608 40.91 24.97 -6.72
N GLU A 609 40.17 25.53 -7.68
CA GLU A 609 39.27 26.66 -7.45
C GLU A 609 37.79 26.34 -7.80
N PHE A 610 37.46 25.10 -8.18
CA PHE A 610 36.08 24.70 -8.49
C PHE A 610 35.30 24.28 -7.23
N TYR A 611 34.03 24.68 -7.14
CA TYR A 611 33.06 24.26 -6.14
C TYR A 611 31.62 24.54 -6.61
N LEU A 612 30.63 23.89 -5.99
CA LEU A 612 29.21 24.13 -6.29
C LEU A 612 28.50 24.81 -5.10
N PRO A 613 28.36 26.15 -5.10
CA PRO A 613 27.77 26.89 -3.97
C PRO A 613 26.25 26.71 -3.77
N ALA A 614 25.60 25.83 -4.52
CA ALA A 614 24.14 25.76 -4.65
C ALA A 614 23.52 24.36 -4.46
N THR A 615 24.27 23.26 -4.67
CA THR A 615 23.72 21.90 -4.65
C THR A 615 24.16 21.04 -3.45
N GLY A 616 25.25 21.41 -2.76
CA GLY A 616 25.74 20.68 -1.59
C GLY A 616 27.03 19.90 -1.88
N VAL A 617 27.17 18.72 -1.29
CA VAL A 617 28.17 17.73 -1.70
C VAL A 617 27.52 16.86 -2.76
N GLU A 618 28.21 16.58 -3.87
CA GLU A 618 27.75 15.60 -4.86
C GLU A 618 28.74 14.44 -4.98
N LEU A 619 28.21 13.24 -5.21
CA LEU A 619 28.96 12.01 -5.44
C LEU A 619 28.61 11.46 -6.84
N HIS A 620 29.61 11.18 -7.67
CA HIS A 620 29.40 10.67 -9.05
C HIS A 620 30.30 9.46 -9.34
N LEU A 621 29.76 8.43 -10.00
CA LEU A 621 30.48 7.19 -10.37
C LEU A 621 31.09 7.25 -11.78
N ASP A 622 32.18 6.51 -11.99
CA ASP A 622 32.79 6.31 -13.32
C ASP A 622 32.16 5.18 -14.15
N LYS A 623 31.30 4.34 -13.57
CA LYS A 623 30.53 3.30 -14.27
C LYS A 623 29.10 3.15 -13.74
N LYS A 624 28.26 2.47 -14.54
CA LYS A 624 26.89 2.07 -14.17
C LYS A 624 26.81 0.76 -13.37
N GLU A 625 27.83 -0.08 -13.43
CA GLU A 625 27.92 -1.38 -12.74
C GLU A 625 29.39 -1.77 -12.62
N TYR A 626 29.75 -2.50 -11.56
CA TYR A 626 31.10 -3.01 -11.28
C TYR A 626 31.08 -4.51 -11.00
N LYS A 627 32.22 -5.18 -11.22
CA LYS A 627 32.44 -6.57 -10.78
C LYS A 627 33.40 -6.63 -9.59
N VAL A 628 33.32 -7.72 -8.82
CA VAL A 628 34.30 -8.04 -7.77
C VAL A 628 35.71 -8.12 -8.38
N GLY A 629 36.66 -7.40 -7.78
CA GLY A 629 38.03 -7.24 -8.28
C GLY A 629 38.25 -5.99 -9.13
N GLU A 630 37.21 -5.24 -9.51
CA GLU A 630 37.36 -3.92 -10.11
C GLU A 630 37.60 -2.82 -9.07
N THR A 631 37.69 -1.56 -9.51
CA THR A 631 37.78 -0.40 -8.63
C THR A 631 36.77 0.65 -9.11
N ALA A 632 35.84 1.02 -8.23
CA ALA A 632 34.92 2.12 -8.46
C ALA A 632 35.62 3.44 -8.18
N ASN A 633 35.46 4.43 -9.06
CA ASN A 633 36.01 5.76 -8.86
C ASN A 633 34.87 6.74 -8.62
N ILE A 634 34.78 7.23 -7.39
CA ILE A 634 33.80 8.22 -6.96
C ILE A 634 34.43 9.61 -7.06
N LEU A 635 33.87 10.49 -7.86
CA LEU A 635 34.13 11.92 -7.76
C LEU A 635 33.37 12.47 -6.55
N VAL A 636 34.06 13.23 -5.70
CA VAL A 636 33.43 14.07 -4.68
C VAL A 636 33.52 15.53 -5.12
N VAL A 637 32.38 16.19 -5.28
CA VAL A 637 32.29 17.63 -5.58
C VAL A 637 31.97 18.41 -4.30
N PRO A 638 32.82 19.34 -3.85
CA PRO A 638 32.58 20.09 -2.62
C PRO A 638 31.62 21.30 -2.80
N PRO A 639 30.84 21.65 -1.75
CA PRO A 639 29.99 22.84 -1.72
C PRO A 639 30.77 24.16 -1.63
N VAL A 640 32.08 24.12 -1.35
CA VAL A 640 32.96 25.27 -1.13
C VAL A 640 34.36 25.03 -1.73
N ALA A 641 35.07 26.10 -2.09
CA ALA A 641 36.44 26.02 -2.62
C ALA A 641 37.50 25.77 -1.54
N GLU A 642 37.10 25.91 -0.28
CA GLU A 642 37.96 25.83 0.90
C GLU A 642 38.06 24.38 1.39
N GLU A 643 39.20 24.03 1.99
CA GLU A 643 39.43 22.69 2.52
C GLU A 643 38.62 22.52 3.81
N PHE A 644 37.76 21.50 3.85
CA PHE A 644 36.95 21.16 5.03
C PHE A 644 37.07 19.68 5.38
N PRO A 645 37.13 19.34 6.68
CA PRO A 645 37.09 17.97 7.13
C PRO A 645 35.66 17.40 7.03
N HIS A 646 35.56 16.11 6.73
CA HIS A 646 34.30 15.38 6.63
C HIS A 646 34.50 13.94 7.09
N LEU A 647 33.43 13.35 7.61
CA LEU A 647 33.34 11.93 7.88
C LEU A 647 33.08 11.20 6.57
N PHE A 648 34.04 10.40 6.14
CA PHE A 648 33.92 9.48 5.02
C PHE A 648 33.69 8.06 5.56
N THR A 649 32.65 7.39 5.07
CA THR A 649 32.32 6.02 5.46
C THR A 649 32.00 5.14 4.26
N ILE A 650 32.34 3.86 4.40
CA ILE A 650 31.84 2.79 3.53
C ILE A 650 30.81 1.99 4.34
N GLU A 651 29.63 1.82 3.79
CA GLU A 651 28.41 1.40 4.49
C GLU A 651 27.67 0.29 3.72
N GLY A 652 26.69 -0.34 4.35
CA GLY A 652 26.01 -1.53 3.86
C GLY A 652 25.13 -2.11 4.97
N GLU A 653 25.27 -3.40 5.29
CA GLU A 653 24.66 -3.96 6.52
C GLU A 653 25.35 -3.45 7.81
N LYS A 654 26.57 -2.92 7.69
CA LYS A 654 27.38 -2.33 8.76
C LYS A 654 28.25 -1.20 8.20
N ILE A 655 28.98 -0.49 9.06
CA ILE A 655 30.06 0.41 8.65
C ILE A 655 31.32 -0.45 8.42
N HIS A 656 31.80 -0.50 7.17
CA HIS A 656 32.98 -1.27 6.76
C HIS A 656 34.28 -0.47 6.94
N GLN A 657 34.25 0.85 6.78
CA GLN A 657 35.41 1.74 6.91
C GLN A 657 34.96 3.12 7.42
N ILE A 658 35.75 3.71 8.31
CA ILE A 658 35.51 5.02 8.95
C ILE A 658 36.80 5.82 8.82
N GLU A 659 36.76 6.96 8.12
CA GLU A 659 37.90 7.86 7.97
C GLU A 659 37.43 9.31 8.03
N VAL A 660 38.13 10.16 8.79
CA VAL A 660 37.95 11.61 8.64
C VAL A 660 38.97 12.11 7.63
N LYS A 661 38.45 12.72 6.56
CA LYS A 661 39.25 13.25 5.44
C LYS A 661 39.03 14.75 5.35
N SER A 662 40.08 15.50 5.07
CA SER A 662 39.91 16.84 4.52
C SER A 662 39.63 16.74 3.04
N THR A 663 38.71 17.55 2.52
CA THR A 663 38.74 17.86 1.09
C THR A 663 40.08 18.53 0.77
N VAL A 664 40.66 18.20 -0.38
CA VAL A 664 41.60 19.13 -1.01
C VAL A 664 40.82 20.29 -1.58
N LYS A 665 41.51 21.37 -1.92
CA LYS A 665 40.90 22.43 -2.74
C LYS A 665 40.32 21.86 -4.04
N GLY A 666 39.02 22.06 -4.25
CA GLY A 666 38.26 21.58 -5.40
C GLY A 666 37.90 20.08 -5.38
N PRO A 667 37.20 19.58 -6.43
CA PRO A 667 36.77 18.19 -6.48
C PRO A 667 37.93 17.22 -6.57
N TYR A 668 37.75 16.05 -5.97
CA TYR A 668 38.75 15.00 -5.88
C TYR A 668 38.12 13.63 -6.06
N GLN A 669 38.95 12.65 -6.42
CA GLN A 669 38.53 11.28 -6.70
C GLN A 669 38.86 10.38 -5.50
N VAL A 670 37.90 9.57 -5.08
CA VAL A 670 38.11 8.45 -4.16
C VAL A 670 38.00 7.16 -4.96
N SER A 671 39.01 6.30 -4.85
CA SER A 671 39.02 4.97 -5.47
C SER A 671 38.68 3.90 -4.44
N LEU A 672 37.65 3.11 -4.73
CA LEU A 672 37.14 2.02 -3.89
C LEU A 672 37.34 0.67 -4.60
N PRO A 673 38.28 -0.18 -4.16
CA PRO A 673 38.40 -1.55 -4.64
C PRO A 673 37.11 -2.33 -4.33
N VAL A 674 36.48 -2.93 -5.34
CA VAL A 674 35.23 -3.68 -5.17
C VAL A 674 35.58 -5.10 -4.71
N THR A 675 35.26 -5.43 -3.46
CA THR A 675 35.62 -6.71 -2.82
C THR A 675 34.40 -7.63 -2.63
N GLN A 676 34.64 -8.89 -2.28
CA GLN A 676 33.59 -9.85 -1.97
C GLN A 676 32.72 -9.42 -0.77
N ASP A 677 33.28 -8.63 0.16
CA ASP A 677 32.57 -8.11 1.34
C ASP A 677 31.48 -7.09 1.00
N TYR A 678 31.41 -6.64 -0.27
CA TYR A 678 30.47 -5.64 -0.78
C TYR A 678 29.37 -6.24 -1.68
N ILE A 679 29.38 -7.56 -1.92
CA ILE A 679 28.46 -8.24 -2.85
C ILE A 679 27.00 -8.21 -2.39
N LEU A 680 26.75 -8.01 -1.09
CA LEU A 680 25.41 -7.85 -0.50
C LEU A 680 25.18 -6.39 -0.07
N GLY A 681 25.39 -5.47 -1.02
CA GLY A 681 25.19 -4.04 -0.88
C GLY A 681 26.42 -3.29 -0.36
N CYS A 682 26.75 -2.16 -1.00
CA CYS A 682 27.80 -1.24 -0.57
C CYS A 682 27.40 0.19 -0.92
N TYR A 683 27.66 1.11 0.00
CA TYR A 683 27.41 2.54 -0.11
C TYR A 683 28.67 3.32 0.27
N VAL A 684 28.88 4.47 -0.36
CA VAL A 684 29.89 5.44 0.03
C VAL A 684 29.18 6.70 0.47
N THR A 685 29.42 7.11 1.72
CA THR A 685 28.74 8.23 2.36
C THR A 685 29.73 9.26 2.85
N LEU A 686 29.40 10.54 2.67
CA LEU A 686 30.16 11.68 3.18
C LEU A 686 29.23 12.54 4.03
N SER A 687 29.60 12.84 5.27
CA SER A 687 28.82 13.71 6.17
C SER A 687 29.71 14.77 6.85
N THR A 688 29.27 16.03 6.91
CA THR A 688 30.03 17.14 7.53
C THR A 688 29.16 18.33 7.94
N PHE A 689 29.69 19.17 8.83
CA PHE A 689 29.23 20.53 9.06
C PHE A 689 30.17 21.57 8.43
N TYR A 690 29.62 22.52 7.68
CA TYR A 690 30.38 23.66 7.17
C TYR A 690 29.51 24.90 6.90
N ASN A 691 30.06 26.10 7.12
CA ASN A 691 29.36 27.39 6.94
C ASN A 691 28.00 27.51 7.67
N GLY A 692 27.78 26.70 8.72
CA GLY A 692 26.53 26.65 9.48
C GLY A 692 25.48 25.69 8.92
N ASN A 693 25.79 24.93 7.86
CA ASN A 693 24.94 23.91 7.25
C ASN A 693 25.46 22.50 7.57
N TYR A 694 24.56 21.52 7.55
CA TYR A 694 24.90 20.11 7.42
C TYR A 694 24.92 19.73 5.94
N TYR A 695 25.92 18.96 5.52
CA TYR A 695 25.96 18.31 4.22
C TYR A 695 26.13 16.81 4.45
N SER A 696 25.27 15.98 3.87
CA SER A 696 25.43 14.53 3.88
C SER A 696 24.88 13.92 2.61
N GLU A 697 25.75 13.21 1.87
CA GLU A 697 25.45 12.62 0.57
C GLU A 697 25.89 11.16 0.54
N SER A 698 25.16 10.29 -0.17
CA SER A 698 25.36 8.84 -0.13
C SER A 698 25.06 8.17 -1.46
N ILE A 699 26.05 7.47 -2.03
CA ILE A 699 25.91 6.78 -3.31
C ILE A 699 26.05 5.26 -3.15
N GLN A 700 25.10 4.50 -3.71
CA GLN A 700 25.18 3.05 -3.81
C GLN A 700 26.23 2.66 -4.87
N ILE A 701 27.00 1.62 -4.60
CA ILE A 701 27.91 1.02 -5.58
C ILE A 701 27.18 -0.17 -6.23
N PRO A 702 26.72 -0.07 -7.48
CA PRO A 702 26.04 -1.17 -8.17
C PRO A 702 27.04 -2.27 -8.52
N ILE A 703 26.91 -3.43 -7.88
CA ILE A 703 27.84 -4.56 -8.01
C ILE A 703 27.10 -5.75 -8.61
N ASN A 704 27.64 -6.32 -9.69
CA ASN A 704 27.13 -7.55 -10.27
C ASN A 704 27.67 -8.76 -9.47
N PRO A 705 26.81 -9.58 -8.85
CA PRO A 705 27.26 -10.75 -8.10
C PRO A 705 27.59 -11.96 -9.00
N GLU A 706 27.24 -11.90 -10.29
CA GLU A 706 27.29 -13.03 -11.24
C GLU A 706 26.53 -14.28 -10.76
N LYS A 707 25.41 -14.07 -10.05
CA LYS A 707 24.55 -15.12 -9.44
C LYS A 707 23.22 -15.36 -10.16
N ASN A 708 23.09 -14.89 -11.40
CA ASN A 708 21.87 -15.05 -12.19
C ASN A 708 21.82 -16.41 -12.92
N LEU A 709 20.69 -17.12 -12.80
CA LEU A 709 20.38 -18.30 -13.62
C LEU A 709 19.70 -17.86 -14.92
N GLN A 710 20.22 -18.29 -16.07
CA GLN A 710 19.57 -18.10 -17.36
C GLN A 710 18.58 -19.24 -17.60
N VAL A 711 17.28 -18.96 -17.42
CA VAL A 711 16.20 -19.93 -17.66
C VAL A 711 15.66 -19.78 -19.09
N LYS A 712 15.78 -20.84 -19.88
CA LYS A 712 15.22 -20.94 -21.24
C LYS A 712 14.05 -21.90 -21.24
N ILE A 713 12.93 -21.48 -21.79
CA ILE A 713 11.70 -22.27 -21.88
C ILE A 713 11.34 -22.42 -23.37
N SER A 714 10.89 -23.60 -23.79
CA SER A 714 10.28 -23.79 -25.10
C SER A 714 9.17 -24.84 -25.07
N THR A 715 8.18 -24.67 -25.93
CA THR A 715 7.11 -25.66 -26.19
C THR A 715 7.39 -26.44 -27.48
N ASP A 716 6.72 -27.57 -27.68
CA ASP A 716 6.74 -28.29 -28.96
C ASP A 716 5.86 -27.63 -30.04
N LYS A 717 4.93 -26.75 -29.65
CA LYS A 717 4.12 -25.90 -30.53
C LYS A 717 3.83 -24.53 -29.89
N GLU A 718 3.54 -23.55 -30.73
CA GLU A 718 3.02 -22.23 -30.29
C GLU A 718 1.49 -22.22 -30.14
N VAL A 719 0.79 -23.09 -30.88
CA VAL A 719 -0.67 -23.23 -30.88
C VAL A 719 -1.07 -24.70 -30.74
N TYR A 720 -2.03 -24.97 -29.87
CA TYR A 720 -2.61 -26.29 -29.60
C TYR A 720 -4.14 -26.27 -29.74
N LEU A 721 -4.72 -27.44 -30.03
CA LEU A 721 -6.17 -27.63 -29.97
C LEU A 721 -6.65 -27.84 -28.51
N PRO A 722 -7.93 -27.59 -28.19
CA PRO A 722 -8.55 -28.04 -26.95
C PRO A 722 -8.35 -29.53 -26.71
N GLN A 723 -8.05 -29.93 -25.46
CA GLN A 723 -7.73 -31.31 -25.05
C GLN A 723 -6.48 -31.92 -25.73
N GLU A 724 -5.71 -31.17 -26.53
CA GLU A 724 -4.44 -31.64 -27.07
C GLU A 724 -3.36 -31.72 -25.98
N LYS A 725 -2.44 -32.69 -26.10
CA LYS A 725 -1.26 -32.79 -25.24
C LYS A 725 -0.11 -31.96 -25.80
N GLY A 726 0.50 -31.15 -24.94
CA GLY A 726 1.72 -30.40 -25.24
C GLY A 726 2.92 -30.86 -24.41
N LYS A 727 4.12 -30.52 -24.90
CA LYS A 727 5.40 -30.74 -24.24
C LYS A 727 6.11 -29.42 -24.02
N LEU A 728 6.63 -29.22 -22.82
CA LEU A 728 7.43 -28.07 -22.43
C LEU A 728 8.83 -28.53 -22.02
N LYS A 729 9.85 -27.80 -22.47
CA LYS A 729 11.25 -28.01 -22.11
C LYS A 729 11.78 -26.79 -21.37
N VAL A 730 12.53 -27.06 -20.29
CA VAL A 730 13.26 -26.04 -19.53
C VAL A 730 14.75 -26.37 -19.60
N MET A 731 15.59 -25.37 -19.84
CA MET A 731 17.05 -25.47 -19.78
C MET A 731 17.59 -24.32 -18.92
N ILE A 732 18.43 -24.65 -17.93
CA ILE A 732 18.94 -23.72 -16.92
C ILE A 732 20.47 -23.79 -16.86
N VAL A 733 21.11 -22.64 -17.07
CA VAL A 733 22.57 -22.46 -16.99
C VAL A 733 22.91 -21.29 -16.07
N GLY A 734 24.11 -21.31 -15.48
CA GLY A 734 24.62 -20.19 -14.67
C GLY A 734 25.06 -18.98 -15.50
N SER A 735 25.51 -17.95 -14.81
CA SER A 735 26.22 -16.78 -15.37
C SER A 735 27.45 -17.19 -16.20
N ASP A 736 28.17 -18.20 -15.73
CA ASP A 736 29.29 -18.90 -16.39
C ASP A 736 28.90 -19.70 -17.65
N SER A 737 27.62 -19.73 -18.01
CA SER A 737 27.03 -20.50 -19.12
C SER A 737 27.19 -22.03 -18.98
N LEU A 738 27.52 -22.54 -17.79
CA LEU A 738 27.53 -23.98 -17.50
C LEU A 738 26.16 -24.45 -16.97
N PRO A 739 25.73 -25.68 -17.29
CA PRO A 739 24.52 -26.30 -16.72
C PRO A 739 24.40 -26.19 -15.20
N ARG A 740 23.16 -26.10 -14.71
CA ARG A 740 22.85 -26.14 -13.28
C ARG A 740 21.78 -27.20 -12.98
N GLN A 741 22.14 -28.15 -12.13
CA GLN A 741 21.15 -28.96 -11.41
C GLN A 741 20.56 -28.07 -10.29
N CYS A 742 19.26 -27.81 -10.35
CA CYS A 742 18.58 -26.83 -9.50
C CYS A 742 17.09 -27.19 -9.33
N ASP A 743 16.46 -26.62 -8.31
CA ASP A 743 15.01 -26.69 -8.10
C ASP A 743 14.31 -25.54 -8.83
N PHE A 744 13.15 -25.80 -9.41
CA PHE A 744 12.32 -24.80 -10.06
C PHE A 744 10.82 -25.10 -9.92
N SER A 745 10.00 -24.07 -10.08
CA SER A 745 8.54 -24.19 -10.17
C SER A 745 8.05 -23.82 -11.58
N ILE A 746 6.96 -24.46 -12.03
CA ILE A 746 6.19 -24.04 -13.21
C ILE A 746 4.79 -23.58 -12.78
N ALA A 747 4.39 -22.42 -13.29
CA ALA A 747 2.99 -22.01 -13.41
C ALA A 747 2.60 -21.99 -14.90
N ILE A 748 1.41 -22.50 -15.25
CA ILE A 748 0.76 -22.29 -16.55
C ILE A 748 -0.63 -21.72 -16.29
N VAL A 749 -0.86 -20.48 -16.69
CA VAL A 749 -2.00 -19.64 -16.25
C VAL A 749 -2.54 -18.80 -17.40
N ASP A 750 -3.84 -18.52 -17.39
CA ASP A 750 -4.51 -17.67 -18.38
C ASP A 750 -3.92 -16.23 -18.35
N GLN A 751 -3.36 -15.79 -19.48
CA GLN A 751 -2.66 -14.50 -19.61
C GLN A 751 -3.56 -13.31 -19.23
N ALA A 752 -4.87 -13.40 -19.49
CA ALA A 752 -5.82 -12.35 -19.19
C ALA A 752 -5.80 -11.92 -17.71
N ILE A 753 -5.44 -12.83 -16.79
CA ILE A 753 -5.40 -12.56 -15.34
C ILE A 753 -4.20 -11.67 -14.97
N PHE A 754 -3.09 -11.75 -15.71
CA PHE A 754 -1.95 -10.84 -15.53
C PHE A 754 -2.24 -9.47 -16.14
N ASP A 755 -2.90 -9.44 -17.31
CA ASP A 755 -3.24 -8.19 -18.00
C ASP A 755 -4.25 -7.32 -17.23
N MET A 756 -4.96 -7.89 -16.26
CA MET A 756 -5.88 -7.19 -15.34
C MET A 756 -5.25 -6.80 -14.00
N SER A 757 -4.04 -7.29 -13.67
CA SER A 757 -3.48 -7.13 -12.33
C SER A 757 -2.53 -5.94 -12.23
N TRP A 758 -2.72 -5.11 -11.20
CA TRP A 758 -1.85 -3.99 -10.86
C TRP A 758 -0.66 -4.39 -9.96
N LEU A 759 -0.64 -5.64 -9.46
CA LEU A 759 0.39 -6.13 -8.55
C LEU A 759 1.74 -6.25 -9.24
N TRP A 760 2.68 -5.36 -8.89
CA TRP A 760 4.06 -5.48 -9.34
C TRP A 760 4.74 -6.70 -8.70
N TRP A 761 5.29 -7.58 -9.53
CA TRP A 761 5.96 -8.79 -9.07
C TRP A 761 7.47 -8.54 -8.95
N GLU A 762 7.96 -8.52 -7.71
CA GLU A 762 9.41 -8.55 -7.44
C GLU A 762 10.03 -9.84 -8.02
N LYS A 763 11.12 -9.71 -8.77
CA LYS A 763 11.81 -10.87 -9.35
C LYS A 763 12.65 -11.58 -8.31
N ILE A 764 12.75 -12.90 -8.45
CA ILE A 764 13.52 -13.77 -7.54
C ILE A 764 14.99 -13.35 -7.36
N PHE A 765 15.64 -12.83 -8.41
CA PHE A 765 17.03 -12.35 -8.34
C PHE A 765 17.14 -10.97 -7.70
N ASP A 766 16.22 -10.06 -8.06
CA ASP A 766 16.24 -8.66 -7.64
C ASP A 766 16.05 -8.55 -6.11
N HIS A 767 15.21 -9.42 -5.53
CA HIS A 767 14.99 -9.59 -4.09
C HIS A 767 16.30 -9.82 -3.31
N TYR A 768 17.10 -10.83 -3.69
CA TYR A 768 18.30 -11.22 -2.94
C TYR A 768 19.55 -10.38 -3.27
N TYR A 769 19.60 -9.71 -4.42
CA TYR A 769 20.84 -9.08 -4.91
C TYR A 769 20.74 -7.64 -5.43
N GLN A 770 19.55 -7.08 -5.70
CA GLN A 770 19.42 -5.69 -6.17
C GLN A 770 18.77 -4.77 -5.11
N ASN A 771 17.74 -5.24 -4.41
CA ASN A 771 16.97 -4.47 -3.43
C ASN A 771 17.68 -4.35 -2.05
N VAL A 772 19.00 -4.13 -2.04
CA VAL A 772 19.82 -4.19 -0.82
C VAL A 772 20.09 -2.80 -0.24
N TYR A 773 19.28 -2.41 0.74
CA TYR A 773 19.35 -1.11 1.43
C TYR A 773 20.56 -0.95 2.37
N ASN A 774 21.04 0.29 2.51
CA ASN A 774 21.97 0.67 3.59
C ASN A 774 21.26 0.57 4.96
N LYS A 775 21.89 -0.10 5.92
CA LYS A 775 21.40 -0.27 7.31
C LYS A 775 22.17 0.58 8.32
N VAL A 776 23.18 1.35 7.89
CA VAL A 776 23.86 2.33 8.73
C VAL A 776 22.96 3.55 8.91
N TYR A 777 22.42 3.73 10.11
CA TYR A 777 21.58 4.89 10.39
C TYR A 777 22.46 6.12 10.66
N THR A 778 22.22 7.21 9.93
CA THR A 778 22.99 8.46 10.06
C THR A 778 22.08 9.55 10.61
N GLN A 779 22.47 10.17 11.71
CA GLN A 779 21.73 11.27 12.34
C GLN A 779 22.66 12.48 12.57
N SER A 780 22.07 13.67 12.67
CA SER A 780 22.80 14.89 12.99
C SER A 780 22.02 15.83 13.90
N SER A 781 22.73 16.54 14.77
CA SER A 781 22.15 17.41 15.80
C SER A 781 21.65 18.77 15.26
N TRP A 782 21.21 18.82 14.00
CA TRP A 782 20.98 20.06 13.25
C TRP A 782 19.50 20.31 12.89
N TYR A 783 18.70 19.24 12.77
CA TYR A 783 17.28 19.34 12.43
C TYR A 783 16.35 18.54 13.36
N GLU A 784 16.77 18.23 14.59
CA GLU A 784 15.88 17.69 15.62
C GLU A 784 14.78 18.72 15.99
N TYR A 785 13.60 18.55 15.41
CA TYR A 785 12.35 19.23 15.78
C TYR A 785 11.34 18.19 16.29
N PHE A 786 10.95 18.28 17.56
CA PHE A 786 10.16 17.24 18.24
C PHE A 786 8.64 17.34 17.98
N TYR A 787 8.03 16.30 17.37
CA TYR A 787 6.58 16.13 17.05
C TYR A 787 6.19 14.61 17.03
N GLY A 788 4.91 14.21 16.80
CA GLY A 788 4.52 12.79 16.60
C GLY A 788 3.02 12.43 16.34
N GLN A 789 2.75 11.17 15.91
CA GLN A 789 1.46 10.48 15.52
C GLN A 789 0.78 10.94 14.19
N GLY A 790 -0.05 10.19 13.40
CA GLY A 790 -0.65 8.81 13.36
C GLY A 790 -1.63 8.62 12.12
N GLU A 791 -2.23 7.42 11.81
CA GLU A 791 -2.88 7.01 10.50
C GLU A 791 -4.30 6.30 10.61
N THR A 792 -5.06 5.71 9.63
CA THR A 792 -4.99 5.34 8.15
C THR A 792 -6.33 5.64 7.36
N VAL A 793 -7.19 4.90 6.57
CA VAL A 793 -7.52 3.54 5.94
C VAL A 793 -8.74 3.75 4.90
N GLN A 794 -9.41 2.90 4.01
CA GLN A 794 -9.32 1.58 3.27
C GLN A 794 -10.49 1.31 2.21
N ASN A 795 -10.51 0.16 1.48
CA ASN A 795 -11.59 -0.62 0.70
C ASN A 795 -12.26 -0.03 -0.61
N VAL A 796 -13.11 -0.67 -1.47
CA VAL A 796 -14.04 -1.88 -1.51
C VAL A 796 -14.33 -2.41 -3.00
N HIS A 797 -15.01 -3.56 -3.36
CA HIS A 797 -14.62 -5.02 -3.32
C HIS A 797 -15.47 -6.13 -4.18
N PRO A 798 -16.18 -7.21 -3.68
CA PRO A 798 -16.81 -8.94 -4.55
C PRO A 798 -17.51 -9.34 -5.93
N GLN A 799 -17.93 -10.63 -6.21
CA GLN A 799 -17.23 -11.99 -6.43
C GLN A 799 -17.91 -13.08 -7.38
N PHE A 800 -17.04 -13.89 -8.01
CA PHE A 800 -17.00 -15.20 -8.74
C PHE A 800 -18.10 -16.29 -9.06
N LYS A 801 -17.88 -16.97 -10.24
CA LYS A 801 -17.96 -18.41 -10.73
C LYS A 801 -19.06 -19.43 -10.27
N GLY A 802 -19.13 -20.71 -10.72
CA GLY A 802 -18.39 -21.59 -11.68
C GLY A 802 -18.86 -23.08 -11.54
N ASP A 803 -18.26 -24.16 -12.07
CA ASP A 803 -17.18 -24.36 -13.08
C ASP A 803 -17.13 -25.86 -13.54
N GLY A 804 -17.18 -26.18 -14.85
CA GLY A 804 -17.05 -27.57 -15.37
C GLY A 804 -18.30 -28.47 -15.27
N ARG A 805 -18.37 -29.73 -15.77
CA ARG A 805 -17.52 -30.63 -16.61
C ARG A 805 -18.46 -31.65 -17.33
N GLY A 806 -18.07 -32.49 -18.30
CA GLY A 806 -16.89 -32.62 -19.15
C GLY A 806 -16.96 -33.97 -19.92
N GLY A 807 -17.07 -33.97 -21.25
CA GLY A 807 -17.39 -35.18 -22.05
C GLY A 807 -18.84 -35.68 -21.88
N ALA A 808 -19.27 -36.82 -22.44
CA ALA A 808 -18.79 -37.64 -23.57
C ALA A 808 -19.97 -38.57 -24.02
N GLU A 809 -20.06 -39.12 -25.24
CA GLU A 809 -19.22 -39.01 -26.44
C GLU A 809 -20.10 -38.62 -27.65
N GLU A 810 -19.74 -37.53 -28.30
CA GLU A 810 -20.40 -36.80 -29.41
C GLU A 810 -19.40 -35.70 -29.85
N PRO A 811 -19.69 -34.71 -30.74
CA PRO A 811 -18.81 -33.53 -30.86
C PRO A 811 -18.55 -32.92 -29.47
N THR A 812 -17.28 -32.77 -29.11
CA THR A 812 -16.85 -32.58 -27.71
C THR A 812 -17.33 -31.25 -27.14
N VAL A 813 -18.38 -31.32 -26.31
CA VAL A 813 -18.96 -30.13 -25.68
C VAL A 813 -17.96 -29.52 -24.67
N ARG A 814 -17.50 -28.30 -24.96
CA ARG A 814 -16.55 -27.54 -24.16
C ARG A 814 -17.16 -27.07 -22.84
N LYS A 815 -16.52 -27.43 -21.72
CA LYS A 815 -17.01 -27.22 -20.35
C LYS A 815 -15.93 -26.83 -19.33
N TYR A 816 -14.65 -27.16 -19.55
CA TYR A 816 -13.57 -26.96 -18.59
C TYR A 816 -12.77 -25.68 -18.85
N PHE A 817 -13.06 -24.63 -18.06
CA PHE A 817 -12.51 -23.28 -18.20
C PHE A 817 -11.67 -22.84 -16.98
N PRO A 818 -10.53 -23.50 -16.70
CA PRO A 818 -9.67 -23.18 -15.56
C PRO A 818 -8.98 -21.81 -15.73
N ASP A 819 -8.50 -21.27 -14.62
CA ASP A 819 -7.72 -20.03 -14.56
C ASP A 819 -6.21 -20.32 -14.47
N THR A 820 -5.82 -21.31 -13.67
CA THR A 820 -4.51 -21.96 -13.72
C THR A 820 -4.67 -23.36 -14.31
N LEU A 821 -3.94 -23.65 -15.38
CA LEU A 821 -3.90 -24.95 -16.04
C LEU A 821 -2.99 -25.94 -15.31
N LEU A 822 -1.83 -25.48 -14.86
CA LEU A 822 -0.83 -26.29 -14.17
C LEU A 822 -0.09 -25.45 -13.12
N TRP A 823 0.11 -26.02 -11.94
CA TRP A 823 1.07 -25.54 -10.95
C TRP A 823 1.90 -26.72 -10.47
N MET A 824 3.22 -26.61 -10.62
CA MET A 824 4.19 -27.59 -10.11
C MET A 824 5.22 -26.82 -9.28
N PRO A 825 5.12 -26.83 -7.94
CA PRO A 825 6.00 -26.01 -7.10
C PRO A 825 7.44 -26.53 -7.04
N HIS A 826 7.66 -27.83 -7.22
CA HIS A 826 8.96 -28.47 -7.12
C HIS A 826 9.20 -29.40 -8.31
N LEU A 827 10.29 -29.13 -9.03
CA LEU A 827 10.84 -29.91 -10.13
C LEU A 827 12.36 -29.74 -10.09
N GLU A 828 13.12 -30.79 -10.41
CA GLU A 828 14.58 -30.72 -10.52
C GLU A 828 15.03 -30.85 -11.98
N THR A 829 16.02 -30.05 -12.38
CA THR A 829 16.75 -30.27 -13.64
C THR A 829 17.71 -31.45 -13.53
N ASN A 830 18.01 -32.09 -14.67
CA ASN A 830 19.05 -33.11 -14.75
C ASN A 830 20.47 -32.49 -14.65
N GLN A 831 21.52 -33.32 -14.72
CA GLN A 831 22.92 -32.87 -14.69
C GLN A 831 23.34 -32.02 -15.91
N GLN A 832 22.50 -31.95 -16.94
CA GLN A 832 22.66 -31.12 -18.14
C GLN A 832 21.86 -29.81 -18.02
N GLY A 833 21.18 -29.56 -16.90
CA GLY A 833 20.35 -28.39 -16.66
C GLY A 833 18.99 -28.45 -17.33
N GLU A 834 18.56 -29.62 -17.80
CA GLU A 834 17.35 -29.81 -18.60
C GLU A 834 16.22 -30.50 -17.83
N ALA A 835 14.97 -30.17 -18.19
CA ALA A 835 13.76 -30.89 -17.79
C ALA A 835 12.71 -30.90 -18.93
N GLU A 836 11.87 -31.92 -18.99
CA GLU A 836 10.73 -32.02 -19.94
C GLU A 836 9.45 -32.33 -19.15
N ILE A 837 8.37 -31.59 -19.45
CA ILE A 837 7.07 -31.64 -18.76
C ILE A 837 5.97 -31.85 -19.79
N GLU A 838 5.03 -32.75 -19.53
CA GLU A 838 3.83 -32.95 -20.36
C GLU A 838 2.61 -32.27 -19.72
N PHE A 839 1.77 -31.63 -20.54
CA PHE A 839 0.50 -31.03 -20.13
C PHE A 839 -0.61 -31.34 -21.14
N THR A 840 -1.86 -31.08 -20.76
CA THR A 840 -3.03 -31.18 -21.65
C THR A 840 -3.75 -29.84 -21.67
N CYS A 841 -4.02 -29.27 -22.84
CA CYS A 841 -4.77 -28.03 -22.99
C CYS A 841 -6.24 -28.19 -22.57
N PRO A 842 -6.86 -27.19 -21.93
CA PRO A 842 -8.26 -27.27 -21.48
C PRO A 842 -9.24 -26.95 -22.63
N ASP A 843 -10.53 -26.77 -22.30
CA ASP A 843 -11.55 -26.36 -23.29
C ASP A 843 -11.58 -24.85 -23.55
N ASN A 844 -10.78 -24.07 -22.79
CA ASN A 844 -10.72 -22.62 -22.90
C ASN A 844 -9.88 -22.20 -24.12
N LEU A 845 -10.42 -21.27 -24.90
CA LEU A 845 -9.75 -20.71 -26.08
C LEU A 845 -9.03 -19.42 -25.65
N ALA A 846 -7.77 -19.56 -25.26
CA ALA A 846 -7.01 -18.52 -24.54
C ALA A 846 -5.50 -18.56 -24.81
N SER A 847 -4.80 -17.53 -24.35
CA SER A 847 -3.34 -17.43 -24.28
C SER A 847 -2.89 -17.86 -22.89
N TRP A 848 -1.92 -18.77 -22.82
CA TRP A 848 -1.38 -19.33 -21.59
C TRP A 848 0.02 -18.80 -21.36
N ARG A 849 0.20 -18.05 -20.27
CA ARG A 849 1.51 -17.68 -19.72
C ARG A 849 2.10 -18.93 -19.06
N VAL A 850 3.31 -19.31 -19.48
CA VAL A 850 4.17 -20.21 -18.71
C VAL A 850 5.20 -19.36 -17.98
N GLU A 851 5.28 -19.51 -16.67
CA GLU A 851 6.30 -18.86 -15.85
C GLU A 851 7.13 -19.91 -15.10
N VAL A 852 8.45 -19.77 -15.19
CA VAL A 852 9.42 -20.57 -14.43
C VAL A 852 10.20 -19.65 -13.50
N LYS A 853 10.31 -20.03 -12.22
CA LYS A 853 11.26 -19.48 -11.25
C LYS A 853 12.14 -20.61 -10.71
N ALA A 854 13.45 -20.39 -10.64
CA ALA A 854 14.47 -21.40 -10.34
C ALA A 854 15.52 -20.92 -9.33
N ASN A 855 16.03 -21.84 -8.51
CA ASN A 855 17.02 -21.56 -7.48
C ASN A 855 18.04 -22.70 -7.28
N THR A 856 19.29 -22.33 -6.99
CA THR A 856 20.24 -23.19 -6.28
C THR A 856 20.29 -22.79 -4.79
N VAL A 857 21.46 -22.84 -4.15
CA VAL A 857 21.70 -22.27 -2.82
C VAL A 857 21.63 -20.75 -2.88
N ASP A 858 22.42 -20.16 -3.79
CA ASP A 858 22.68 -18.72 -3.87
C ASP A 858 22.63 -18.15 -5.30
N GLU A 859 22.25 -18.95 -6.30
CA GLU A 859 21.94 -18.49 -7.66
C GLU A 859 20.43 -18.55 -7.92
N PHE A 860 19.89 -17.52 -8.57
CA PHE A 860 18.45 -17.36 -8.80
C PHE A 860 18.14 -16.88 -10.22
N GLY A 861 16.99 -17.27 -10.76
CA GLY A 861 16.53 -16.74 -12.06
C GLY A 861 15.11 -17.15 -12.42
N GLU A 862 14.55 -16.44 -13.38
CA GLU A 862 13.17 -16.62 -13.83
C GLU A 862 13.02 -16.32 -15.33
N SER A 863 11.95 -16.85 -15.94
CA SER A 863 11.65 -16.66 -17.37
C SER A 863 10.18 -16.91 -17.65
N VAL A 864 9.68 -16.32 -18.74
CA VAL A 864 8.26 -16.35 -19.15
C VAL A 864 8.17 -16.57 -20.66
N ILE A 865 7.23 -17.42 -21.08
CA ILE A 865 6.79 -17.54 -22.48
C ILE A 865 5.27 -17.67 -22.54
N ASN A 866 4.67 -17.52 -23.73
CA ASN A 866 3.25 -17.74 -23.94
C ASN A 866 3.01 -18.76 -25.07
N PHE A 867 1.93 -19.55 -24.96
CA PHE A 867 1.38 -20.38 -26.05
C PHE A 867 -0.14 -20.22 -26.11
N LYS A 868 -0.79 -20.54 -27.24
CA LYS A 868 -2.24 -20.37 -27.42
C LYS A 868 -2.97 -21.71 -27.50
N THR A 869 -4.17 -21.79 -26.90
CA THR A 869 -5.16 -22.83 -27.21
C THR A 869 -6.22 -22.23 -28.12
N SER A 870 -6.39 -22.78 -29.31
CA SER A 870 -7.28 -22.24 -30.35
C SER A 870 -7.97 -23.33 -31.15
N SER A 871 -9.05 -22.97 -31.85
CA SER A 871 -9.77 -23.88 -32.74
C SER A 871 -10.03 -23.19 -34.08
N PRO A 872 -9.58 -23.77 -35.21
CA PRO A 872 -9.85 -23.26 -36.56
C PRO A 872 -11.35 -23.23 -36.94
N PHE A 873 -12.20 -23.83 -36.12
CA PHE A 873 -13.64 -23.61 -36.13
C PHE A 873 -14.10 -23.41 -34.68
N ALA A 874 -14.57 -22.21 -34.34
CA ALA A 874 -14.89 -21.85 -32.97
C ALA A 874 -16.27 -21.22 -32.87
N PHE A 875 -17.02 -21.61 -31.84
CA PHE A 875 -18.40 -21.20 -31.60
C PHE A 875 -18.56 -20.62 -30.20
N ARG A 876 -19.24 -19.48 -30.09
CA ARG A 876 -19.44 -18.75 -28.83
C ARG A 876 -20.89 -18.32 -28.70
N VAL A 877 -21.36 -18.19 -27.46
CA VAL A 877 -22.62 -17.52 -27.12
C VAL A 877 -22.34 -16.56 -25.99
N GLU A 878 -22.81 -15.32 -26.12
CA GLU A 878 -22.66 -14.30 -25.08
C GLU A 878 -23.88 -14.36 -24.14
N LEU A 879 -23.66 -14.34 -22.82
CA LEU A 879 -24.72 -14.42 -21.80
C LEU A 879 -24.40 -13.52 -20.60
N PRO A 880 -25.41 -12.92 -19.95
CA PRO A 880 -25.22 -12.16 -18.72
C PRO A 880 -25.06 -13.10 -17.52
N GLN A 881 -24.43 -12.59 -16.45
CA GLN A 881 -24.20 -13.36 -15.22
C GLN A 881 -25.50 -13.88 -14.56
N PHE A 882 -26.62 -13.16 -14.69
CA PHE A 882 -27.95 -13.66 -14.33
C PHE A 882 -29.08 -13.01 -15.15
N LEU A 883 -30.27 -13.61 -15.10
CA LEU A 883 -31.55 -13.07 -15.55
C LEU A 883 -32.56 -13.10 -14.39
N SER A 884 -33.64 -12.31 -14.49
CA SER A 884 -34.81 -12.41 -13.62
C SER A 884 -35.95 -13.13 -14.35
N GLN A 885 -36.84 -13.81 -13.62
CA GLN A 885 -37.97 -14.51 -14.21
C GLN A 885 -38.89 -13.54 -14.99
N GLY A 886 -39.18 -13.87 -16.25
CA GLY A 886 -39.93 -13.01 -17.17
C GLY A 886 -39.07 -12.02 -17.97
N ASP A 887 -37.77 -11.91 -17.69
CA ASP A 887 -36.86 -11.10 -18.50
C ASP A 887 -36.76 -11.64 -19.93
N THR A 888 -36.43 -10.75 -20.87
CA THR A 888 -36.22 -11.08 -22.28
C THR A 888 -35.01 -10.32 -22.78
N ILE A 889 -33.91 -11.04 -23.02
CA ILE A 889 -32.63 -10.47 -23.43
C ILE A 889 -32.39 -10.68 -24.92
N GLN A 890 -31.79 -9.67 -25.56
CA GLN A 890 -31.14 -9.79 -26.86
C GLN A 890 -29.64 -9.98 -26.62
N THR A 891 -29.07 -10.98 -27.26
CA THR A 891 -27.64 -11.31 -27.23
C THR A 891 -27.25 -11.85 -28.62
N GLN A 892 -26.12 -12.54 -28.74
CA GLN A 892 -25.65 -13.13 -29.98
C GLN A 892 -24.93 -14.47 -29.76
N MET A 893 -24.90 -15.27 -30.82
CA MET A 893 -23.93 -16.35 -30.98
C MET A 893 -22.98 -15.99 -32.13
N THR A 894 -21.73 -16.45 -32.03
CA THR A 894 -20.65 -16.05 -32.95
C THR A 894 -19.92 -17.29 -33.45
N LEU A 895 -19.74 -17.39 -34.77
CA LEU A 895 -19.04 -18.48 -35.44
C LEU A 895 -17.79 -17.95 -36.13
N TRP A 896 -16.66 -18.61 -35.89
CA TRP A 896 -15.40 -18.40 -36.60
C TRP A 896 -15.04 -19.64 -37.42
N ASN A 897 -14.48 -19.45 -38.62
CA ASN A 897 -14.14 -20.54 -39.55
C ASN A 897 -12.90 -20.22 -40.42
N GLU A 898 -11.77 -20.86 -40.14
CA GLU A 898 -10.55 -20.84 -40.98
C GLU A 898 -10.59 -21.89 -42.11
N TYR A 899 -11.52 -22.84 -42.08
CA TYR A 899 -11.69 -23.81 -43.16
C TYR A 899 -12.35 -23.17 -44.39
N ARG A 900 -12.28 -23.84 -45.54
CA ARG A 900 -13.04 -23.48 -46.73
C ARG A 900 -14.53 -23.23 -46.39
N GLN A 901 -15.19 -22.36 -47.18
CA GLN A 901 -16.64 -22.14 -47.10
C GLN A 901 -17.41 -23.45 -46.88
N GLN A 902 -18.25 -23.48 -45.85
CA GLN A 902 -19.03 -24.66 -45.48
C GLN A 902 -20.42 -24.28 -44.96
N LYS A 903 -21.38 -25.22 -45.10
CA LYS A 903 -22.65 -25.18 -44.39
C LYS A 903 -22.43 -25.59 -42.92
N VAL A 904 -23.09 -24.90 -42.00
CA VAL A 904 -23.10 -25.19 -40.57
C VAL A 904 -24.54 -25.33 -40.11
N GLN A 905 -24.87 -26.48 -39.53
CA GLN A 905 -26.15 -26.70 -38.86
C GLN A 905 -26.08 -26.21 -37.41
N LEU A 906 -27.09 -25.46 -36.99
CA LEU A 906 -27.19 -24.84 -35.66
C LEU A 906 -28.33 -25.44 -34.84
N GLU A 907 -27.97 -25.94 -33.66
CA GLU A 907 -28.88 -26.49 -32.68
C GLU A 907 -28.61 -25.92 -31.30
N ALA A 908 -29.67 -25.51 -30.61
CA ALA A 908 -29.63 -25.14 -29.21
C ALA A 908 -30.64 -25.97 -28.42
N GLN A 909 -30.22 -26.39 -27.23
CA GLN A 909 -31.00 -27.07 -26.20
C GLN A 909 -30.87 -26.25 -24.92
N THR A 910 -32.00 -25.95 -24.27
CA THR A 910 -32.04 -25.23 -22.99
C THR A 910 -32.85 -26.02 -21.97
N GLY A 911 -32.62 -25.73 -20.68
CA GLY A 911 -33.57 -26.11 -19.63
C GLY A 911 -34.96 -25.50 -19.86
N SER A 912 -36.00 -26.12 -19.30
CA SER A 912 -37.41 -25.66 -19.39
C SER A 912 -37.64 -24.24 -18.87
N GLU A 913 -36.72 -23.76 -18.05
CA GLU A 913 -36.71 -22.50 -17.34
C GLU A 913 -36.30 -21.34 -18.27
N LEU A 914 -35.58 -21.63 -19.35
CA LEU A 914 -35.10 -20.65 -20.35
C LEU A 914 -35.58 -21.02 -21.75
N LYS A 915 -36.37 -20.13 -22.37
CA LYS A 915 -36.84 -20.28 -23.75
C LYS A 915 -35.96 -19.50 -24.71
N ILE A 916 -35.41 -20.19 -25.70
CA ILE A 916 -34.68 -19.57 -26.81
C ILE A 916 -35.64 -19.04 -27.90
N GLY A 917 -35.26 -17.94 -28.54
CA GLY A 917 -35.96 -17.33 -29.66
C GLY A 917 -35.69 -18.03 -31.00
N THR A 918 -36.08 -17.37 -32.10
CA THR A 918 -35.84 -17.86 -33.47
C THR A 918 -34.44 -17.49 -33.95
N TYR A 919 -33.67 -18.48 -34.39
CA TYR A 919 -32.35 -18.35 -35.01
C TYR A 919 -32.28 -19.22 -36.29
N PRO A 920 -31.39 -18.93 -37.25
CA PRO A 920 -31.20 -19.76 -38.44
C PRO A 920 -30.71 -21.17 -38.06
N ARG A 921 -31.32 -22.21 -38.64
CA ARG A 921 -30.95 -23.62 -38.39
C ARG A 921 -29.85 -24.15 -39.29
N GLU A 922 -29.61 -23.47 -40.40
CA GLU A 922 -28.44 -23.66 -41.26
C GLU A 922 -27.92 -22.27 -41.63
N VAL A 923 -26.61 -22.09 -41.59
CA VAL A 923 -25.90 -20.94 -42.14
C VAL A 923 -24.80 -21.41 -43.08
N VAL A 924 -24.42 -20.57 -44.03
CA VAL A 924 -23.16 -20.71 -44.76
C VAL A 924 -22.18 -19.74 -44.12
N ILE A 925 -20.96 -20.21 -43.85
CA ILE A 925 -19.86 -19.39 -43.35
C ILE A 925 -18.68 -19.51 -44.32
N ASP A 926 -18.06 -18.38 -44.63
CA ASP A 926 -16.90 -18.28 -45.52
C ASP A 926 -15.58 -18.55 -44.79
N THR A 927 -14.49 -18.69 -45.55
CA THR A 927 -13.12 -18.79 -45.00
C THR A 927 -12.72 -17.47 -44.31
N ASN A 928 -12.14 -17.56 -43.12
CA ASN A 928 -11.73 -16.45 -42.25
C ASN A 928 -12.85 -15.46 -41.89
N GLN A 929 -14.11 -15.91 -41.90
CA GLN A 929 -15.26 -15.09 -41.55
C GLN A 929 -15.65 -15.26 -40.07
N ASN A 930 -15.91 -14.13 -39.39
CA ASN A 930 -16.57 -14.13 -38.09
C ASN A 930 -18.06 -13.80 -38.24
N LEU A 931 -18.91 -14.82 -38.26
CA LEU A 931 -20.35 -14.69 -38.47
C LEU A 931 -21.08 -14.49 -37.13
N VAL A 932 -21.53 -13.26 -36.88
CA VAL A 932 -22.37 -12.91 -35.73
C VAL A 932 -23.85 -13.14 -36.07
N ILE A 933 -24.55 -13.88 -35.20
CA ILE A 933 -25.96 -14.25 -35.35
C ILE A 933 -26.72 -13.76 -34.11
N PRO A 934 -27.68 -12.82 -34.25
CA PRO A 934 -28.46 -12.32 -33.12
C PRO A 934 -29.34 -13.42 -32.53
N LEU A 935 -29.46 -13.41 -31.21
CA LEU A 935 -30.13 -14.45 -30.43
C LEU A 935 -30.96 -13.84 -29.31
N GLN A 936 -32.16 -14.35 -29.10
CA GLN A 936 -33.03 -13.92 -28.01
C GLN A 936 -33.20 -15.04 -27.00
N PHE A 937 -33.19 -14.71 -25.71
CA PHE A 937 -33.63 -15.62 -24.64
C PHE A 937 -34.73 -14.98 -23.81
N GLN A 938 -35.65 -15.80 -23.31
CA GLN A 938 -36.74 -15.42 -22.42
C GLN A 938 -36.71 -16.32 -21.18
N ALA A 939 -36.53 -15.71 -20.00
CA ALA A 939 -36.60 -16.41 -18.73
C ALA A 939 -38.08 -16.72 -18.39
N LEU A 940 -38.41 -17.99 -18.16
CA LEU A 940 -39.77 -18.45 -17.85
C LEU A 940 -39.95 -18.80 -16.37
N GLN A 941 -38.95 -19.44 -15.77
CA GLN A 941 -38.95 -19.91 -14.37
C GLN A 941 -37.58 -19.63 -13.74
N ALA A 942 -37.52 -19.59 -12.41
CA ALA A 942 -36.25 -19.50 -11.68
C ALA A 942 -35.49 -20.84 -11.74
N GLY A 943 -34.16 -20.79 -11.62
CA GLY A 943 -33.30 -21.97 -11.60
C GLY A 943 -31.93 -21.72 -12.23
N LEU A 944 -31.22 -22.82 -12.51
CA LEU A 944 -29.93 -22.83 -13.21
C LEU A 944 -30.00 -23.67 -14.50
N PRO A 945 -30.85 -23.30 -15.48
CA PRO A 945 -30.91 -23.98 -16.77
C PRO A 945 -29.55 -24.01 -17.46
N PHE A 946 -29.23 -25.18 -18.03
CA PHE A 946 -28.16 -25.27 -19.02
C PHE A 946 -28.58 -24.55 -20.31
N VAL A 947 -27.59 -24.01 -21.01
CA VAL A 947 -27.65 -23.55 -22.40
C VAL A 947 -26.58 -24.34 -23.13
N ARG A 948 -27.00 -25.38 -23.87
CA ARG A 948 -26.13 -26.19 -24.72
C ARG A 948 -26.38 -25.82 -26.17
N MET A 949 -25.34 -25.44 -26.89
CA MET A 949 -25.44 -25.06 -28.30
C MET A 949 -24.38 -25.81 -29.11
N TYR A 950 -24.76 -26.24 -30.31
CA TYR A 950 -23.94 -26.99 -31.26
C TYR A 950 -23.89 -26.25 -32.60
N ALA A 951 -22.69 -26.19 -33.18
CA ALA A 951 -22.43 -25.78 -34.55
C ALA A 951 -21.77 -26.95 -35.29
N ARG A 952 -22.50 -27.61 -36.19
CA ARG A 952 -22.03 -28.79 -36.92
C ARG A 952 -21.82 -28.43 -38.39
N GLY A 953 -20.57 -28.14 -38.77
CA GLY A 953 -20.16 -27.92 -40.15
C GLY A 953 -19.89 -29.21 -40.93
N GLU A 954 -19.79 -29.08 -42.25
CA GLU A 954 -19.42 -30.18 -43.15
C GLU A 954 -17.95 -30.62 -43.02
N VAL A 955 -17.09 -29.77 -42.45
CA VAL A 955 -15.64 -30.00 -42.29
C VAL A 955 -15.23 -30.09 -40.81
N ALA A 956 -15.84 -29.28 -39.95
CA ALA A 956 -15.54 -29.21 -38.52
C ALA A 956 -16.80 -28.83 -37.72
N GLY A 957 -16.79 -29.05 -36.41
CA GLY A 957 -17.88 -28.65 -35.53
C GLY A 957 -17.41 -28.35 -34.12
N ASP A 958 -18.13 -27.49 -33.43
CA ASP A 958 -17.87 -27.06 -32.04
C ASP A 958 -19.19 -27.04 -31.25
N ALA A 959 -19.11 -27.23 -29.95
CA ALA A 959 -20.26 -27.24 -29.05
C ALA A 959 -19.88 -26.68 -27.68
N ILE A 960 -20.77 -25.88 -27.11
CA ILE A 960 -20.59 -25.19 -25.84
C ILE A 960 -21.76 -25.52 -24.90
N GLU A 961 -21.47 -25.69 -23.61
CA GLU A 961 -22.48 -25.80 -22.55
C GLU A 961 -22.11 -24.90 -21.38
N VAL A 962 -23.02 -23.99 -21.04
CA VAL A 962 -22.90 -23.04 -19.93
C VAL A 962 -24.21 -23.01 -19.15
N THR A 963 -24.18 -22.57 -17.89
CA THR A 963 -25.37 -22.45 -17.03
C THR A 963 -25.80 -20.99 -16.92
N GLN A 964 -27.08 -20.70 -17.21
CA GLN A 964 -27.65 -19.38 -16.99
C GLN A 964 -28.36 -19.34 -15.63
N ASN A 965 -27.91 -18.48 -14.72
CA ASN A 965 -28.65 -18.23 -13.47
C ASN A 965 -29.93 -17.42 -13.76
N ILE A 966 -31.09 -17.90 -13.33
CA ILE A 966 -32.36 -17.18 -13.37
C ILE A 966 -32.93 -17.04 -11.94
N LYS A 967 -33.04 -15.80 -11.48
CA LYS A 967 -33.61 -15.46 -10.16
C LYS A 967 -35.15 -15.33 -10.24
N PRO A 968 -35.91 -15.71 -9.20
CA PRO A 968 -37.36 -15.55 -9.17
C PRO A 968 -37.76 -14.08 -9.20
N ARG A 969 -38.93 -13.76 -9.78
CA ARG A 969 -39.44 -12.38 -9.85
C ARG A 969 -40.48 -12.12 -8.76
N GLY A 970 -39.97 -11.76 -7.59
CA GLY A 970 -40.78 -11.39 -6.43
C GLY A 970 -39.94 -11.33 -5.16
N ILE A 971 -40.63 -11.39 -4.02
CA ILE A 971 -40.06 -11.67 -2.71
C ILE A 971 -40.80 -12.91 -2.21
N GLU A 972 -40.06 -13.88 -1.65
CA GLU A 972 -40.61 -15.10 -1.06
C GLU A 972 -41.25 -14.78 0.30
N ILE A 973 -42.37 -15.42 0.64
CA ILE A 973 -43.16 -15.13 1.84
C ILE A 973 -43.69 -16.42 2.44
N ASP A 974 -42.98 -16.92 3.45
CA ASP A 974 -43.37 -18.12 4.19
C ASP A 974 -44.38 -17.82 5.31
N GLN A 975 -45.25 -18.78 5.59
CA GLN A 975 -46.17 -18.74 6.73
C GLN A 975 -46.15 -20.07 7.48
N LEU A 976 -45.30 -20.15 8.51
CA LEU A 976 -45.30 -21.31 9.41
C LEU A 976 -46.54 -21.30 10.32
N SER A 977 -47.10 -22.48 10.57
CA SER A 977 -48.15 -22.70 11.57
C SER A 977 -47.93 -24.04 12.24
N THR A 978 -48.08 -24.10 13.56
CA THR A 978 -47.74 -25.29 14.36
C THR A 978 -48.90 -25.69 15.27
N ALA A 979 -49.06 -26.99 15.49
CA ALA A 979 -50.11 -27.54 16.34
C ALA A 979 -49.61 -28.80 17.07
N PHE A 980 -49.82 -28.87 18.39
CA PHE A 980 -49.52 -30.06 19.18
C PHE A 980 -50.67 -31.06 19.10
N VAL A 981 -50.38 -32.30 18.68
CA VAL A 981 -51.35 -33.40 18.70
C VAL A 981 -51.61 -33.80 20.16
N SER A 982 -52.83 -33.65 20.63
CA SER A 982 -53.27 -34.05 21.97
C SER A 982 -54.56 -34.87 21.88
N ASN A 983 -54.72 -35.88 22.74
CA ASN A 983 -55.85 -36.83 22.68
C ASN A 983 -56.07 -37.43 21.27
N SER A 984 -54.97 -37.70 20.56
CA SER A 984 -54.95 -38.20 19.17
C SER A 984 -55.59 -37.28 18.11
N GLN A 985 -55.75 -35.99 18.40
CA GLN A 985 -56.26 -34.99 17.45
C GLN A 985 -55.40 -33.72 17.46
N GLY A 986 -55.45 -32.98 16.35
CA GLY A 986 -54.83 -31.67 16.18
C GLY A 986 -55.59 -30.90 15.09
N ARG A 987 -55.53 -29.58 15.14
CA ARG A 987 -56.12 -28.68 14.13
C ARG A 987 -55.13 -27.56 13.87
N LEU A 988 -55.02 -27.16 12.60
CA LEU A 988 -54.11 -26.15 12.09
C LEU A 988 -54.89 -25.37 11.03
N ASP A 989 -55.01 -24.06 11.21
CA ASP A 989 -55.73 -23.14 10.34
C ASP A 989 -54.76 -22.07 9.83
N PHE A 990 -54.76 -21.78 8.52
CA PHE A 990 -53.91 -20.75 7.90
C PHE A 990 -54.72 -19.87 6.93
N ALA A 991 -54.22 -18.67 6.63
CA ALA A 991 -54.97 -17.63 5.93
C ALA A 991 -54.31 -17.24 4.59
N TYR A 992 -54.85 -17.75 3.49
CA TYR A 992 -54.39 -17.44 2.13
C TYR A 992 -55.14 -16.25 1.52
N GLN A 993 -54.40 -15.31 0.92
CA GLN A 993 -54.93 -14.16 0.18
C GLN A 993 -54.50 -14.25 -1.30
N PRO A 994 -55.33 -14.80 -2.21
CA PRO A 994 -54.90 -15.12 -3.59
C PRO A 994 -54.37 -13.93 -4.41
N GLU A 995 -54.82 -12.72 -4.10
CA GLU A 995 -54.48 -11.49 -4.83
C GLU A 995 -53.07 -10.96 -4.52
N MET A 996 -52.38 -11.53 -3.52
CA MET A 996 -51.01 -11.15 -3.11
C MET A 996 -49.91 -11.98 -3.80
N PHE A 997 -50.26 -13.08 -4.49
CA PHE A 997 -49.28 -14.06 -4.98
C PHE A 997 -49.44 -14.34 -6.48
N ASN A 998 -48.32 -14.33 -7.22
CA ASN A 998 -48.31 -14.66 -8.65
C ASN A 998 -48.59 -16.16 -8.94
N HIS A 999 -48.43 -17.00 -7.92
CA HIS A 999 -48.57 -18.47 -7.98
C HIS A 999 -49.32 -18.97 -6.74
N PRO A 1000 -50.06 -20.10 -6.83
CA PRO A 1000 -50.69 -20.69 -5.64
C PRO A 1000 -49.61 -21.18 -4.64
N PRO A 1001 -49.86 -21.07 -3.32
CA PRO A 1001 -48.89 -21.44 -2.31
C PRO A 1001 -48.67 -22.95 -2.29
N GLN A 1002 -47.43 -23.36 -2.08
CA GLN A 1002 -47.13 -24.71 -1.66
C GLN A 1002 -47.48 -24.84 -0.17
N VAL A 1003 -48.00 -26.00 0.23
CA VAL A 1003 -48.41 -26.27 1.61
C VAL A 1003 -47.88 -27.63 2.02
N GLU A 1004 -46.83 -27.63 2.84
CA GLU A 1004 -46.28 -28.83 3.44
C GLU A 1004 -46.87 -29.08 4.84
N CYS A 1005 -46.89 -30.33 5.29
CA CYS A 1005 -47.40 -30.73 6.60
C CYS A 1005 -46.52 -31.84 7.19
N ILE A 1006 -45.58 -31.45 8.06
CA ILE A 1006 -44.57 -32.34 8.62
C ILE A 1006 -44.98 -32.79 10.03
N LEU A 1007 -44.95 -34.11 10.30
CA LEU A 1007 -45.36 -34.71 11.57
C LEU A 1007 -44.18 -35.30 12.34
N TYR A 1008 -43.65 -34.53 13.30
CA TYR A 1008 -42.56 -34.96 14.16
C TYR A 1008 -43.04 -35.90 15.28
N ARG A 1009 -42.27 -36.97 15.52
CA ARG A 1009 -42.56 -37.95 16.61
C ARG A 1009 -42.06 -37.51 17.98
N ASN A 1010 -41.14 -36.53 18.03
CA ASN A 1010 -40.52 -35.98 19.23
C ASN A 1010 -39.97 -34.57 18.94
N LEU A 1011 -39.47 -33.89 19.98
CA LEU A 1011 -38.93 -32.54 19.84
C LEU A 1011 -37.63 -32.48 19.01
N ASN A 1012 -36.79 -33.54 19.02
CA ASN A 1012 -35.56 -33.57 18.21
C ASN A 1012 -35.85 -33.43 16.72
N GLY A 1013 -36.96 -33.99 16.22
CA GLY A 1013 -37.39 -33.77 14.84
C GLY A 1013 -37.68 -32.30 14.52
N VAL A 1014 -38.30 -31.57 15.46
CA VAL A 1014 -38.55 -30.13 15.34
C VAL A 1014 -37.23 -29.34 15.37
N PHE A 1015 -36.28 -29.72 16.23
CA PHE A 1015 -34.96 -29.09 16.28
C PHE A 1015 -34.15 -29.35 15.01
N TYR A 1016 -34.17 -30.56 14.44
CA TYR A 1016 -33.48 -30.81 13.17
C TYR A 1016 -34.09 -30.03 12.01
N GLN A 1017 -35.41 -29.83 11.98
CA GLN A 1017 -36.02 -28.91 11.01
C GLN A 1017 -35.52 -27.48 11.21
N ILE A 1018 -35.54 -26.95 12.45
CA ILE A 1018 -35.04 -25.59 12.72
C ILE A 1018 -33.55 -25.44 12.34
N MET A 1019 -32.74 -26.49 12.50
CA MET A 1019 -31.34 -26.51 12.06
C MET A 1019 -31.21 -26.54 10.53
N GLU A 1020 -32.11 -27.21 9.82
CA GLU A 1020 -32.19 -27.21 8.34
C GLU A 1020 -32.70 -25.86 7.79
N ASP A 1021 -33.73 -25.28 8.42
CA ASP A 1021 -34.26 -23.95 8.12
C ASP A 1021 -33.17 -22.87 8.33
N MET A 1022 -32.37 -22.98 9.40
CA MET A 1022 -31.22 -22.10 9.66
C MET A 1022 -30.04 -22.36 8.73
N TYR A 1023 -29.84 -23.60 8.27
CA TYR A 1023 -28.82 -23.95 7.27
C TYR A 1023 -29.10 -23.27 5.93
N TYR A 1024 -30.35 -23.32 5.46
CA TYR A 1024 -30.77 -22.70 4.19
C TYR A 1024 -31.06 -21.18 4.29
N TYR A 1025 -30.95 -20.58 5.48
CA TYR A 1025 -31.32 -19.19 5.70
C TYR A 1025 -30.41 -18.22 4.89
N PRO A 1026 -30.97 -17.39 3.98
CA PRO A 1026 -30.19 -16.73 2.93
C PRO A 1026 -29.60 -15.36 3.34
N TYR A 1027 -29.98 -14.83 4.51
CA TYR A 1027 -29.52 -13.52 4.98
C TYR A 1027 -28.40 -13.65 6.01
N GLY A 1028 -27.45 -12.73 5.96
CA GLY A 1028 -26.16 -12.83 6.66
C GLY A 1028 -25.79 -11.62 7.50
N CYS A 1029 -26.73 -11.01 8.22
CA CYS A 1029 -26.41 -10.02 9.24
C CYS A 1029 -25.75 -10.67 10.46
N THR A 1030 -25.13 -9.90 11.37
CA THR A 1030 -24.41 -10.45 12.54
C THR A 1030 -25.28 -11.40 13.38
N GLU A 1031 -26.53 -11.01 13.64
CA GLU A 1031 -27.47 -11.79 14.45
C GLU A 1031 -27.79 -13.13 13.76
N GLN A 1032 -28.17 -13.07 12.48
CA GLN A 1032 -28.56 -14.23 11.67
C GLN A 1032 -27.41 -15.24 11.55
N THR A 1033 -26.20 -14.76 11.22
CA THR A 1033 -25.00 -15.59 11.08
C THR A 1033 -24.63 -16.25 12.42
N SER A 1034 -24.71 -15.51 13.53
CA SER A 1034 -24.46 -16.05 14.88
C SER A 1034 -25.51 -17.08 15.30
N SER A 1035 -26.79 -16.78 15.08
CA SER A 1035 -27.91 -17.68 15.35
C SER A 1035 -27.83 -18.98 14.53
N ARG A 1036 -27.41 -18.91 13.25
CA ARG A 1036 -27.12 -20.07 12.41
C ARG A 1036 -26.01 -20.94 13.01
N ILE A 1037 -24.85 -20.37 13.34
CA ILE A 1037 -23.72 -21.10 13.95
C ILE A 1037 -24.15 -21.78 15.26
N ILE A 1038 -24.79 -21.05 16.17
CA ILE A 1038 -25.22 -21.58 17.47
C ILE A 1038 -26.24 -22.71 17.29
N SER A 1039 -27.21 -22.56 16.38
CA SER A 1039 -28.21 -23.59 16.07
C SER A 1039 -27.55 -24.87 15.55
N LEU A 1040 -26.65 -24.74 14.57
CA LEU A 1040 -25.96 -25.88 13.95
C LEU A 1040 -25.00 -26.61 14.91
N LEU A 1041 -24.49 -25.94 15.96
CA LEU A 1041 -23.63 -26.53 16.99
C LEU A 1041 -24.40 -27.12 18.19
N SER A 1042 -25.70 -26.85 18.31
CA SER A 1042 -26.52 -27.16 19.50
C SER A 1042 -26.82 -28.65 19.69
N LEU A 1043 -26.90 -29.45 18.62
CA LEU A 1043 -27.18 -30.89 18.68
C LEU A 1043 -26.21 -31.68 17.79
N PRO A 1044 -25.91 -32.96 18.10
CA PRO A 1044 -25.24 -33.86 17.17
C PRO A 1044 -26.07 -34.04 15.91
N LEU A 1045 -25.46 -33.84 14.74
CA LEU A 1045 -26.12 -33.97 13.44
C LEU A 1045 -26.31 -35.46 13.08
N PRO A 1046 -27.42 -35.83 12.41
CA PRO A 1046 -27.60 -37.18 11.87
C PRO A 1046 -26.83 -37.38 10.54
N ASP A 1047 -26.02 -38.44 10.46
CA ASP A 1047 -25.23 -38.81 9.28
C ASP A 1047 -26.06 -39.22 8.04
N ASN A 1048 -27.38 -39.41 8.22
CA ASN A 1048 -28.29 -39.95 7.20
C ASN A 1048 -29.03 -38.88 6.37
N LEU A 1049 -28.70 -37.59 6.53
CA LEU A 1049 -29.22 -36.48 5.74
C LEU A 1049 -28.10 -35.96 4.82
N GLU A 1050 -28.44 -35.32 3.71
CA GLU A 1050 -27.42 -34.79 2.79
C GLU A 1050 -26.87 -33.44 3.27
N TRP A 1051 -27.73 -32.51 3.74
CA TRP A 1051 -27.31 -31.18 4.19
C TRP A 1051 -26.37 -31.21 5.39
N THR A 1052 -26.48 -32.21 6.27
CA THR A 1052 -25.63 -32.33 7.47
C THR A 1052 -24.16 -32.57 7.15
N LYS A 1053 -23.84 -33.06 5.95
CA LYS A 1053 -22.47 -33.33 5.49
C LYS A 1053 -21.69 -32.04 5.18
N THR A 1054 -22.39 -30.97 4.80
CA THR A 1054 -21.81 -29.66 4.46
C THR A 1054 -21.85 -28.67 5.63
N VAL A 1055 -22.63 -28.92 6.68
CA VAL A 1055 -22.69 -28.07 7.89
C VAL A 1055 -21.32 -27.66 8.46
N PRO A 1056 -20.28 -28.52 8.53
CA PRO A 1056 -18.96 -28.09 9.01
C PRO A 1056 -18.31 -27.02 8.13
N ARG A 1057 -18.62 -26.99 6.83
CA ARG A 1057 -18.23 -25.89 5.94
C ARG A 1057 -19.04 -24.64 6.25
N GLU A 1058 -20.37 -24.74 6.30
CA GLU A 1058 -21.24 -23.55 6.46
C GLU A 1058 -21.07 -22.86 7.83
N ILE A 1059 -20.74 -23.61 8.88
CA ILE A 1059 -20.31 -23.02 10.17
C ILE A 1059 -19.02 -22.22 9.97
N GLN A 1060 -18.04 -22.77 9.25
CA GLN A 1060 -16.73 -22.12 9.06
C GLN A 1060 -16.82 -20.90 8.13
N GLU A 1061 -17.64 -20.95 7.07
CA GLU A 1061 -17.99 -19.80 6.22
C GLU A 1061 -18.73 -18.72 7.06
N GLY A 1062 -19.65 -19.13 7.95
CA GLY A 1062 -20.30 -18.21 8.89
C GLY A 1062 -19.33 -17.50 9.85
N ILE A 1063 -18.27 -18.19 10.30
CA ILE A 1063 -17.23 -17.60 11.14
C ILE A 1063 -16.44 -16.51 10.39
N TYR A 1064 -16.12 -16.75 9.12
CA TYR A 1064 -15.44 -15.78 8.26
C TYR A 1064 -16.33 -14.57 7.91
N GLN A 1065 -17.61 -14.83 7.68
CA GLN A 1065 -18.64 -13.79 7.55
C GLN A 1065 -18.73 -12.90 8.81
N LEU A 1066 -18.61 -13.47 10.02
CA LEU A 1066 -18.52 -12.66 11.23
C LEU A 1066 -17.25 -11.80 11.28
N TYR A 1067 -16.10 -12.23 10.74
CA TYR A 1067 -14.94 -11.33 10.66
C TYR A 1067 -15.17 -10.16 9.70
N SER A 1068 -15.85 -10.38 8.57
CA SER A 1068 -16.27 -9.33 7.64
C SER A 1068 -17.12 -8.25 8.37
N LEU A 1069 -18.06 -8.71 9.19
CA LEU A 1069 -18.98 -7.86 9.94
C LEU A 1069 -18.39 -7.20 11.21
N GLN A 1070 -17.14 -7.50 11.59
CA GLN A 1070 -16.53 -6.95 12.81
C GLN A 1070 -15.93 -5.55 12.57
N HIS A 1071 -16.34 -4.58 13.37
CA HIS A 1071 -15.92 -3.19 13.24
C HIS A 1071 -14.55 -2.90 13.90
N TYR A 1072 -13.97 -1.75 13.55
CA TYR A 1072 -12.69 -1.26 14.08
C TYR A 1072 -12.67 -0.99 15.59
N ASP A 1073 -13.83 -0.85 16.24
CA ASP A 1073 -13.93 -0.74 17.71
C ASP A 1073 -13.97 -2.11 18.42
N GLY A 1074 -13.91 -3.20 17.63
CA GLY A 1074 -13.95 -4.58 18.08
C GLY A 1074 -15.35 -5.16 18.29
N GLY A 1075 -16.39 -4.33 18.19
CA GLY A 1075 -17.78 -4.77 18.25
C GLY A 1075 -18.35 -5.20 16.89
N TRP A 1076 -19.64 -5.52 16.90
CA TRP A 1076 -20.44 -5.74 15.70
C TRP A 1076 -21.70 -4.87 15.72
N GLY A 1077 -22.03 -4.29 14.57
CA GLY A 1077 -23.35 -3.75 14.28
C GLY A 1077 -24.31 -4.86 13.83
N TRP A 1078 -25.35 -4.50 13.10
CA TRP A 1078 -26.15 -5.46 12.32
C TRP A 1078 -25.42 -5.86 11.02
N TRP A 1079 -24.65 -4.94 10.45
CA TRP A 1079 -23.86 -5.07 9.24
C TRP A 1079 -22.41 -4.63 9.52
N ASN A 1080 -21.66 -4.25 8.47
CA ASN A 1080 -20.26 -3.78 8.54
C ASN A 1080 -20.10 -2.25 8.43
N LEU A 1081 -21.21 -1.49 8.43
CA LEU A 1081 -21.26 -0.03 8.21
C LEU A 1081 -22.20 0.72 9.17
N ASP A 1082 -22.76 0.06 10.19
CA ASP A 1082 -23.57 0.68 11.24
C ASP A 1082 -22.82 0.77 12.58
N ASP A 1083 -23.45 1.30 13.63
CA ASP A 1083 -22.80 1.40 14.94
C ASP A 1083 -22.76 0.03 15.65
N SER A 1084 -21.60 -0.31 16.21
CA SER A 1084 -21.45 -1.51 17.06
C SER A 1084 -22.41 -1.48 18.26
N ASN A 1085 -23.04 -2.62 18.55
CA ASN A 1085 -23.96 -2.75 19.69
C ASN A 1085 -23.68 -3.99 20.57
N VAL A 1086 -24.10 -3.90 21.83
CA VAL A 1086 -23.82 -4.90 22.87
C VAL A 1086 -24.51 -6.24 22.61
N PHE A 1087 -25.73 -6.23 22.06
CA PHE A 1087 -26.45 -7.46 21.75
C PHE A 1087 -25.73 -8.28 20.66
N ASN A 1088 -25.49 -7.68 19.49
CA ASN A 1088 -24.83 -8.35 18.38
C ASN A 1088 -23.39 -8.76 18.73
N THR A 1089 -22.63 -7.90 19.40
CA THR A 1089 -21.26 -8.24 19.86
C THR A 1089 -21.26 -9.41 20.85
N SER A 1090 -22.20 -9.46 21.80
CA SER A 1090 -22.31 -10.58 22.74
C SER A 1090 -22.72 -11.88 22.06
N HIS A 1091 -23.58 -11.80 21.06
CA HIS A 1091 -24.09 -12.96 20.31
C HIS A 1091 -23.03 -13.53 19.35
N ALA A 1092 -22.28 -12.66 18.65
CA ALA A 1092 -21.13 -13.05 17.84
C ALA A 1092 -20.01 -13.66 18.69
N LEU A 1093 -19.68 -13.06 19.84
CA LEU A 1093 -18.70 -13.62 20.77
C LEU A 1093 -19.11 -15.02 21.25
N LEU A 1094 -20.40 -15.22 21.57
CA LEU A 1094 -20.92 -16.53 21.99
C LEU A 1094 -20.92 -17.58 20.88
N SER A 1095 -21.13 -17.21 19.61
CA SER A 1095 -21.08 -18.14 18.48
C SER A 1095 -19.63 -18.55 18.16
N LEU A 1096 -18.70 -17.60 18.17
CA LEU A 1096 -17.26 -17.83 17.97
C LEU A 1096 -16.66 -18.69 19.09
N ILE A 1097 -17.04 -18.49 20.36
CA ILE A 1097 -16.57 -19.34 21.47
C ILE A 1097 -17.04 -20.78 21.29
N GLN A 1098 -18.34 -21.00 21.03
CA GLN A 1098 -18.89 -22.34 20.84
C GLN A 1098 -18.27 -23.06 19.64
N ALA A 1099 -17.98 -22.33 18.55
CA ALA A 1099 -17.26 -22.88 17.41
C ALA A 1099 -15.83 -23.29 17.79
N ARG A 1100 -15.08 -22.44 18.51
CA ARG A 1100 -13.71 -22.75 18.97
C ARG A 1100 -13.68 -23.97 19.90
N GLU A 1101 -14.63 -24.09 20.83
CA GLU A 1101 -14.78 -25.28 21.71
C GLU A 1101 -15.08 -26.57 20.93
N LYS A 1102 -15.67 -26.47 19.73
CA LYS A 1102 -15.99 -27.60 18.85
C LYS A 1102 -14.88 -27.89 17.83
N GLY A 1103 -13.76 -27.16 17.87
CA GLY A 1103 -12.58 -27.38 17.05
C GLY A 1103 -12.55 -26.64 15.72
N TYR A 1104 -13.44 -25.66 15.50
CA TYR A 1104 -13.42 -24.82 14.29
C TYR A 1104 -12.29 -23.77 14.36
N LEU A 1105 -11.84 -23.29 13.20
CA LEU A 1105 -10.77 -22.30 13.09
C LEU A 1105 -11.33 -20.91 13.42
N VAL A 1106 -10.98 -20.41 14.61
CA VAL A 1106 -11.47 -19.13 15.16
C VAL A 1106 -10.32 -18.19 15.48
N SER A 1107 -10.44 -16.93 15.04
CA SER A 1107 -9.49 -15.84 15.28
C SER A 1107 -9.51 -15.43 16.76
N ASP A 1108 -8.40 -15.67 17.45
CA ASP A 1108 -8.23 -15.18 18.83
C ASP A 1108 -8.19 -13.64 18.88
N ASN A 1109 -7.73 -12.94 17.82
CA ASN A 1109 -7.84 -11.49 17.77
C ASN A 1109 -9.30 -11.03 17.72
N SER A 1110 -10.14 -11.63 16.86
CA SER A 1110 -11.58 -11.31 16.79
C SER A 1110 -12.26 -11.44 18.17
N ILE A 1111 -11.94 -12.50 18.92
CA ILE A 1111 -12.41 -12.69 20.30
C ILE A 1111 -11.82 -11.65 21.28
N LEU A 1112 -10.55 -11.28 21.16
CA LEU A 1112 -9.93 -10.26 22.02
C LEU A 1112 -10.53 -8.88 21.79
N GLN A 1113 -10.76 -8.48 20.54
CA GLN A 1113 -11.41 -7.23 20.18
C GLN A 1113 -12.87 -7.19 20.68
N ALA A 1114 -13.62 -8.29 20.52
CA ALA A 1114 -14.98 -8.45 21.05
C ALA A 1114 -15.04 -8.22 22.57
N LYS A 1115 -14.10 -8.80 23.30
CA LYS A 1115 -13.97 -8.63 24.76
C LYS A 1115 -13.62 -7.19 25.11
N SER A 1116 -12.69 -6.57 24.37
CA SER A 1116 -12.29 -5.17 24.56
C SER A 1116 -13.49 -4.22 24.43
N TYR A 1117 -14.30 -4.37 23.38
CA TYR A 1117 -15.52 -3.61 23.19
C TYR A 1117 -16.49 -3.77 24.38
N LEU A 1118 -16.83 -5.02 24.75
CA LEU A 1118 -17.81 -5.30 25.80
C LEU A 1118 -17.36 -4.87 27.21
N MET A 1119 -16.04 -4.75 27.45
CA MET A 1119 -15.51 -4.21 28.71
C MET A 1119 -15.50 -2.67 28.76
N ASN A 1120 -15.36 -2.00 27.61
CA ASN A 1120 -15.24 -0.54 27.53
C ASN A 1120 -16.58 0.19 27.28
N VAL A 1121 -17.63 -0.51 26.83
CA VAL A 1121 -18.93 0.09 26.50
C VAL A 1121 -19.64 0.76 27.69
N SER A 1122 -20.27 1.91 27.44
CA SER A 1122 -21.03 2.65 28.47
C SER A 1122 -22.26 1.86 28.93
N ASN A 1123 -22.24 1.43 30.20
CA ASN A 1123 -23.29 0.59 30.79
C ASN A 1123 -24.55 1.38 31.26
N ASN A 1124 -24.65 2.69 30.97
CA ASN A 1124 -25.68 3.57 31.54
C ASN A 1124 -27.00 3.57 30.75
N ASP A 1125 -26.94 3.35 29.43
CA ASP A 1125 -28.08 3.51 28.51
C ASP A 1125 -28.55 2.17 27.89
N LEU A 1126 -27.90 1.06 28.26
CA LEU A 1126 -28.24 -0.31 27.81
C LEU A 1126 -29.50 -0.84 28.50
N ALA A 1127 -30.23 -1.74 27.83
CA ALA A 1127 -31.26 -2.51 28.52
C ALA A 1127 -30.61 -3.46 29.54
N PRO A 1128 -31.15 -3.62 30.76
CA PRO A 1128 -30.51 -4.44 31.80
C PRO A 1128 -30.25 -5.90 31.40
N TRP A 1129 -31.09 -6.48 30.55
CA TRP A 1129 -30.89 -7.84 30.03
C TRP A 1129 -29.75 -7.94 28.99
N GLU A 1130 -29.46 -6.90 28.21
CA GLU A 1130 -28.32 -6.86 27.26
C GLU A 1130 -27.01 -6.83 28.04
N LYS A 1131 -26.97 -6.03 29.10
CA LYS A 1131 -25.86 -5.97 30.04
C LYS A 1131 -25.64 -7.31 30.78
N ALA A 1132 -26.72 -8.01 31.12
CA ALA A 1132 -26.61 -9.36 31.71
C ALA A 1132 -26.09 -10.38 30.67
N MET A 1133 -26.51 -10.27 29.41
CA MET A 1133 -26.03 -11.09 28.29
C MET A 1133 -24.54 -10.87 27.99
N SER A 1134 -24.05 -9.62 28.01
CA SER A 1134 -22.62 -9.34 27.78
C SER A 1134 -21.74 -9.87 28.92
N TYR A 1135 -22.21 -9.81 30.17
CA TYR A 1135 -21.51 -10.42 31.30
C TYR A 1135 -21.47 -11.95 31.17
N TYR A 1136 -22.49 -12.57 30.57
CA TYR A 1136 -22.45 -14.00 30.23
C TYR A 1136 -21.48 -14.31 29.08
N ALA A 1137 -21.49 -13.52 27.99
CA ALA A 1137 -20.57 -13.67 26.88
C ALA A 1137 -19.10 -13.52 27.32
N LEU A 1138 -18.78 -12.50 28.11
CA LEU A 1138 -17.46 -12.28 28.71
C LEU A 1138 -17.05 -13.45 29.62
N LYS A 1139 -17.96 -13.97 30.45
CA LYS A 1139 -17.71 -15.15 31.32
C LYS A 1139 -17.35 -16.39 30.50
N GLN A 1140 -18.05 -16.65 29.40
CA GLN A 1140 -17.69 -17.75 28.48
C GLN A 1140 -16.39 -17.44 27.70
N ALA A 1141 -16.07 -16.16 27.48
CA ALA A 1141 -14.79 -15.72 26.92
C ALA A 1141 -13.61 -15.79 27.92
N GLY A 1142 -13.80 -16.42 29.08
CA GLY A 1142 -12.81 -16.64 30.13
C GLY A 1142 -12.70 -15.54 31.18
N GLU A 1143 -13.52 -14.47 31.12
CA GLU A 1143 -13.41 -13.35 32.04
C GLU A 1143 -14.01 -13.61 33.42
N LYS A 1144 -13.35 -13.04 34.43
CA LYS A 1144 -13.74 -13.19 35.84
C LYS A 1144 -14.72 -12.12 36.27
N ILE A 1145 -15.99 -12.32 35.92
CA ILE A 1145 -17.10 -11.50 36.39
C ILE A 1145 -17.33 -11.74 37.89
N THR A 1146 -16.74 -10.90 38.74
CA THR A 1146 -16.83 -10.99 40.22
C THR A 1146 -17.77 -9.98 40.86
N ASP A 1147 -18.15 -8.91 40.16
CA ASP A 1147 -19.01 -7.85 40.69
C ASP A 1147 -20.31 -7.72 39.88
N LEU A 1148 -21.44 -7.94 40.56
CA LEU A 1148 -22.80 -7.76 40.03
C LEU A 1148 -23.58 -6.63 40.72
N THR A 1149 -22.92 -5.82 41.56
CA THR A 1149 -23.56 -4.69 42.27
C THR A 1149 -24.21 -3.70 41.30
N SER A 1150 -23.63 -3.54 40.10
CA SER A 1150 -24.10 -2.63 39.05
C SER A 1150 -25.44 -3.04 38.37
N PHE A 1151 -26.08 -4.14 38.80
CA PHE A 1151 -27.47 -4.50 38.46
C PHE A 1151 -28.48 -4.15 39.56
N GLU A 1152 -28.00 -3.78 40.76
CA GLU A 1152 -28.80 -3.53 41.97
C GLU A 1152 -29.77 -4.68 42.34
N ILE A 1153 -29.32 -5.94 42.22
CA ILE A 1153 -30.16 -7.15 42.35
C ILE A 1153 -31.10 -7.10 43.56
N ASP A 1154 -30.58 -6.89 44.78
CA ASP A 1154 -31.39 -6.85 46.01
C ASP A 1154 -32.47 -5.74 46.04
N LYS A 1155 -32.34 -4.68 45.22
CA LYS A 1155 -33.36 -3.63 45.07
C LYS A 1155 -34.35 -3.92 43.95
N ARG A 1156 -33.89 -4.55 42.87
CA ARG A 1156 -34.62 -4.66 41.60
C ARG A 1156 -35.27 -6.02 41.34
N LEU A 1157 -34.93 -7.07 42.09
CA LEU A 1157 -35.31 -8.48 41.82
C LEU A 1157 -36.78 -8.70 41.37
N GLN A 1158 -37.76 -8.08 42.02
CA GLN A 1158 -39.20 -8.24 41.68
C GLN A 1158 -39.66 -7.42 40.45
N ALA A 1159 -38.79 -6.58 39.91
CA ALA A 1159 -39.02 -5.70 38.75
C ALA A 1159 -37.97 -5.90 37.64
N MET A 1160 -37.09 -6.90 37.76
CA MET A 1160 -36.23 -7.37 36.68
C MET A 1160 -37.08 -8.11 35.63
N ASP A 1161 -36.69 -8.02 34.36
CA ASP A 1161 -37.35 -8.80 33.32
C ASP A 1161 -36.83 -10.25 33.29
N VAL A 1162 -37.58 -11.15 32.64
CA VAL A 1162 -37.28 -12.59 32.63
C VAL A 1162 -35.96 -12.91 31.89
N LYS A 1163 -35.55 -12.09 30.91
CA LYS A 1163 -34.25 -12.24 30.23
C LYS A 1163 -33.11 -11.78 31.13
N GLU A 1164 -33.28 -10.67 31.84
CA GLU A 1164 -32.30 -10.17 32.83
C GLU A 1164 -32.05 -11.23 33.92
N LEU A 1165 -33.12 -11.79 34.49
CA LEU A 1165 -33.03 -12.86 35.48
C LEU A 1165 -32.36 -14.12 34.92
N ALA A 1166 -32.74 -14.56 33.71
CA ALA A 1166 -32.16 -15.75 33.09
C ALA A 1166 -30.64 -15.61 32.84
N TRP A 1167 -30.20 -14.48 32.27
CA TRP A 1167 -28.77 -14.24 32.04
C TRP A 1167 -28.01 -14.07 33.36
N LEU A 1168 -28.53 -13.31 34.33
CA LEU A 1168 -27.89 -13.18 35.64
C LEU A 1168 -27.78 -14.52 36.38
N GLY A 1169 -28.78 -15.40 36.27
CA GLY A 1169 -28.73 -16.76 36.83
C GLY A 1169 -27.65 -17.66 36.21
N LEU A 1170 -27.26 -17.40 34.96
CA LEU A 1170 -26.11 -18.06 34.30
C LEU A 1170 -24.76 -17.42 34.64
N VAL A 1171 -24.73 -16.12 34.96
CA VAL A 1171 -23.51 -15.39 35.36
C VAL A 1171 -23.14 -15.62 36.82
N ALA A 1172 -24.11 -15.49 37.73
CA ALA A 1172 -23.91 -15.50 39.18
C ALA A 1172 -23.35 -16.85 39.71
N GLN A 1173 -22.87 -16.81 40.96
CA GLN A 1173 -22.39 -17.98 41.71
C GLN A 1173 -22.86 -17.90 43.17
N GLY A 1174 -22.91 -19.04 43.85
CA GLY A 1174 -23.22 -19.14 45.28
C GLY A 1174 -24.61 -18.60 45.65
N ASP A 1175 -24.72 -17.98 46.83
CA ASP A 1175 -25.96 -17.43 47.38
C ASP A 1175 -26.71 -16.48 46.42
N THR A 1176 -25.98 -15.68 45.63
CA THR A 1176 -26.58 -14.78 44.63
C THR A 1176 -27.28 -15.57 43.53
N GLN A 1177 -26.69 -16.69 43.09
CA GLN A 1177 -27.31 -17.56 42.10
C GLN A 1177 -28.57 -18.26 42.66
N GLN A 1178 -28.52 -18.71 43.92
CA GLN A 1178 -29.69 -19.31 44.60
C GLN A 1178 -30.83 -18.32 44.90
N ARG A 1179 -30.63 -17.00 44.73
CA ARG A 1179 -31.69 -15.98 44.81
C ARG A 1179 -32.29 -15.60 43.44
N LEU A 1180 -31.66 -16.02 42.35
CA LEU A 1180 -32.08 -15.73 40.97
C LEU A 1180 -32.82 -16.91 40.32
N LEU A 1181 -32.68 -18.11 40.89
CA LEU A 1181 -33.34 -19.37 40.51
C LEU A 1181 -34.60 -19.64 41.35
#